data_AF-A0A1H4SUG2-F1
#
_entry.id   AF-A0A1H4SUG2-F1
#
_cell.length_a   1.000
_cell.length_b   1.000
_cell.length_c   1.000
_cell.angle_alpha   90.00
_cell.angle_beta   90.00
_cell.angle_gamma   90.00
#
_symmetry.space_group_name_H-M   'P 1'
#
loop_
_entity.id
_entity.type
_entity.pdbx_description
1 polymer ?
#
loop_
_entity_poly.entity_id
_entity_poly.type
_entity_poly.pdbx_seq_one_letter_code
_entity_poly.pdbx_strand_id
1 'polypeptide(L)'
;MAVLPDPSATRAVLIGTSRYAHLEQIPAVANNLSALAAALCAPGSWGLAPEHCTVIEDPATAVEVLDAIRTAAEEATDTLLVYFAGHGLVEPRRGELFLGLTGSIQHRSYTGLPYGTLRDVVLDGRAGRQVMLLDCCFSGRVLGFMGAAAAEAVIDQVEIEGTYLLASVPDTSFALAPPGERHTAFTGELLRLLRQGVPGGPELLDLDTVYAQVYAALRAKGRPLPQKRDRNTAGGLALARNAAWAPPGFGPPPPPYDHEPAASAPSAPEPVPLPEVPPMPTWSPMALPSPAPLPAPGGASPGRRRAVAYGLAGALFVALVAAGIPLAMSWMKGSSKDDSGHNTSKSSSTPKPRPTSGNNAAAEGGVVNPSTKSGGTLKFISKDDADSWDPQRSYYGFVWNFSRYYARQLVTYAPKPGKDGTELVPDLAERKAEVTDGGKTYTYTLRAGITWEDGTAITSQDIKYGIERIWAQDDISGGPTFIQQALDPGLTYKGPYKDTSKDKLGLKAIQTPDDRTIVFKLPKANGDFERMLATPSASPVKKTKDTKGKYQDNPFSSGPYKFGSYEPRTSLELIRNTEWKRASDPIRTALPDRITVNIGSDEQTNTKALFAGDYDLDLESSGLTAASLAQATSSSGLRARLDSPSNGSLLFAALPRSVKPLNNVHCRKAVLYAADRENMRTAAGGSQTGDIAPHMLPPTIVGSDSSYDPYGTLHNKGKPDTEKAEAELKACGEPNGFRTTIAVRNNRPAEVAVAMSLQASLRKVGITTEVAQVDGSRFSETMGAPATVKKKGYGIVLYRWLADFPTGQSFLQPLADSRFILPTGNFNVAELDDPTVDDLFDTAIAEQDPAKAGSDYAQINRRISDSAAYLPILFQKSVIWRGSRLTNVYTSEPWEGRYDYVSLGVSE
;
A
#
# COMPACT_ATOMS: atom_id res chain seq x y z
N MET A 1 17.96 25.96 -11.47
CA MET A 1 18.20 26.97 -10.41
C MET A 1 16.97 27.85 -10.34
N ALA A 2 16.61 28.35 -9.16
CA ALA A 2 15.45 29.21 -8.99
C ALA A 2 15.69 30.60 -9.62
N VAL A 3 14.68 31.17 -10.28
CA VAL A 3 14.76 32.49 -10.95
C VAL A 3 13.47 33.27 -10.73
N LEU A 4 13.57 34.57 -10.41
CA LEU A 4 12.43 35.49 -10.37
C LEU A 4 12.07 35.95 -11.80
N PRO A 5 10.78 36.11 -12.14
CA PRO A 5 10.36 36.67 -13.43
C PRO A 5 10.88 38.09 -13.67
N ASP A 6 10.97 38.48 -14.94
CA ASP A 6 11.16 39.89 -15.31
C ASP A 6 9.83 40.66 -15.07
N PRO A 7 9.80 41.67 -14.17
CA PRO A 7 8.56 42.37 -13.81
C PRO A 7 7.95 43.20 -14.96
N SER A 8 8.77 43.57 -15.95
CA SER A 8 8.33 44.34 -17.13
C SER A 8 7.68 43.44 -18.20
N ALA A 9 8.22 42.23 -18.34
CA ALA A 9 7.81 41.20 -19.31
C ALA A 9 6.78 40.20 -18.77
N THR A 10 6.35 40.35 -17.50
CA THR A 10 5.42 39.45 -16.81
C THR A 10 4.03 40.09 -16.67
N ARG A 11 2.98 39.27 -16.69
CA ARG A 11 1.60 39.66 -16.35
C ARG A 11 0.96 38.69 -15.37
N ALA A 12 0.10 39.22 -14.51
CA ALA A 12 -0.75 38.43 -13.62
C ALA A 12 -2.22 38.81 -13.80
N VAL A 13 -3.10 37.80 -13.84
CA VAL A 13 -4.55 37.97 -13.88
C VAL A 13 -5.16 37.18 -12.71
N LEU A 14 -5.73 37.90 -11.76
CA LEU A 14 -6.34 37.34 -10.55
C LEU A 14 -7.86 37.44 -10.65
N ILE A 15 -8.52 36.31 -10.89
CA ILE A 15 -9.98 36.21 -11.04
C ILE A 15 -10.56 35.61 -9.76
N GLY A 16 -11.63 36.20 -9.24
CA GLY A 16 -12.31 35.63 -8.10
C GLY A 16 -13.77 36.02 -8.00
N THR A 17 -14.62 35.03 -7.78
CA THR A 17 -16.04 35.26 -7.50
C THR A 17 -16.30 35.01 -6.02
N SER A 18 -16.53 36.08 -5.28
CA SER A 18 -16.93 36.16 -3.88
C SER A 18 -18.44 36.24 -3.69
N ARG A 19 -19.16 36.86 -4.63
CA ARG A 19 -20.61 37.08 -4.62
C ARG A 19 -21.29 36.29 -5.75
N TYR A 20 -22.36 35.58 -5.43
CA TYR A 20 -23.11 34.75 -6.38
C TYR A 20 -24.61 35.01 -6.30
N ALA A 21 -25.30 34.96 -7.44
CA ALA A 21 -26.76 35.05 -7.50
C ALA A 21 -27.45 33.72 -7.12
N HIS A 22 -26.78 32.57 -7.34
CA HIS A 22 -27.40 31.24 -7.27
C HIS A 22 -26.53 30.17 -6.57
N LEU A 23 -25.37 30.53 -6.03
CA LEU A 23 -24.47 29.66 -5.27
C LEU A 23 -24.20 30.28 -3.88
N GLU A 24 -23.53 29.52 -3.02
CA GLU A 24 -23.10 29.99 -1.70
C GLU A 24 -22.05 31.12 -1.85
N GLN A 25 -22.15 32.16 -1.02
CA GLN A 25 -21.21 33.28 -1.04
C GLN A 25 -19.84 32.85 -0.49
N ILE A 26 -18.73 33.34 -1.04
CA ILE A 26 -17.38 33.07 -0.52
C ILE A 26 -16.65 34.41 -0.28
N PRO A 27 -17.00 35.19 0.76
CA PRO A 27 -16.41 36.53 0.99
C PRO A 27 -14.88 36.54 1.13
N ALA A 28 -14.29 35.42 1.54
CA ALA A 28 -12.84 35.24 1.61
C ALA A 28 -12.13 35.42 0.25
N VAL A 29 -12.82 35.20 -0.87
CA VAL A 29 -12.25 35.36 -2.23
C VAL A 29 -11.87 36.82 -2.52
N ALA A 30 -12.67 37.80 -2.14
CA ALA A 30 -12.31 39.22 -2.33
C ALA A 30 -11.03 39.59 -1.54
N ASN A 31 -10.90 39.06 -0.32
CA ASN A 31 -9.68 39.22 0.47
C ASN A 31 -8.47 38.52 -0.17
N ASN A 32 -8.65 37.32 -0.76
CA ASN A 32 -7.60 36.62 -1.48
C ASN A 32 -7.04 37.47 -2.63
N LEU A 33 -7.91 38.03 -3.48
CA LEU A 33 -7.52 38.83 -4.65
C LEU A 33 -6.69 40.05 -4.23
N SER A 34 -7.20 40.85 -3.28
CA SER A 34 -6.50 42.03 -2.78
C SER A 34 -5.15 41.68 -2.14
N ALA A 35 -5.10 40.62 -1.32
CA ALA A 35 -3.88 40.22 -0.64
C ALA A 35 -2.83 39.59 -1.57
N LEU A 36 -3.25 38.87 -2.61
CA LEU A 36 -2.34 38.26 -3.59
C LEU A 36 -1.83 39.27 -4.61
N ALA A 37 -2.65 40.24 -5.05
CA ALA A 37 -2.19 41.38 -5.85
C ALA A 37 -1.12 42.18 -5.08
N ALA A 38 -1.43 42.55 -3.83
CA ALA A 38 -0.47 43.24 -2.97
C ALA A 38 0.80 42.42 -2.70
N ALA A 39 0.71 41.08 -2.67
CA ALA A 39 1.87 40.22 -2.55
C ALA A 39 2.73 40.25 -3.82
N LEU A 40 2.16 40.09 -5.01
CA LEU A 40 2.88 40.04 -6.31
C LEU A 40 3.49 41.38 -6.74
N CYS A 41 2.87 42.50 -6.35
CA CYS A 41 3.43 43.84 -6.59
C CYS A 41 4.50 44.23 -5.54
N ALA A 42 4.71 43.43 -4.49
CA ALA A 42 5.70 43.75 -3.46
C ALA A 42 7.14 43.53 -3.96
N PRO A 43 8.12 44.41 -3.64
CA PRO A 43 9.52 44.26 -4.08
C PRO A 43 10.23 42.97 -3.61
N GLY A 44 9.71 42.29 -2.59
CA GLY A 44 10.18 40.99 -2.14
C GLY A 44 9.68 39.81 -2.98
N SER A 45 8.86 40.06 -4.00
CA SER A 45 8.25 39.03 -4.86
C SER A 45 8.64 39.24 -6.33
N TRP A 46 7.66 39.24 -7.25
CA TRP A 46 7.80 39.64 -8.64
C TRP A 46 7.91 41.15 -8.81
N GLY A 47 7.51 41.96 -7.82
CA GLY A 47 7.62 43.41 -7.89
C GLY A 47 6.89 44.03 -9.09
N LEU A 48 5.76 43.42 -9.49
CA LEU A 48 4.97 43.89 -10.63
C LEU A 48 4.52 45.34 -10.43
N ALA A 49 4.56 46.12 -11.51
CA ALA A 49 3.83 47.38 -11.56
C ALA A 49 2.32 47.08 -11.42
N PRO A 50 1.51 47.89 -10.71
CA PRO A 50 0.09 47.63 -10.52
C PRO A 50 -0.69 47.39 -11.82
N GLU A 51 -0.32 48.08 -12.90
CA GLU A 51 -0.85 47.91 -14.26
C GLU A 51 -0.55 46.53 -14.89
N HIS A 52 0.43 45.78 -14.38
CA HIS A 52 0.76 44.41 -14.83
C HIS A 52 0.03 43.32 -14.02
N CYS A 53 -0.79 43.68 -13.03
CA CYS A 53 -1.53 42.76 -12.16
C CYS A 53 -3.05 43.06 -12.21
N THR A 54 -3.73 42.53 -13.23
CA THR A 54 -5.17 42.69 -13.42
C THR A 54 -5.95 41.90 -12.37
N VAL A 55 -6.93 42.53 -11.72
CA VAL A 55 -7.84 41.89 -10.76
C VAL A 55 -9.28 41.96 -11.27
N ILE A 56 -9.96 40.81 -11.30
CA ILE A 56 -11.35 40.67 -11.73
C ILE A 56 -12.15 40.09 -10.56
N GLU A 57 -12.78 40.97 -9.79
CA GLU A 57 -13.70 40.59 -8.70
C GLU A 57 -15.12 40.47 -9.22
N ASP A 58 -15.77 39.33 -8.94
CA ASP A 58 -17.17 39.05 -9.25
C ASP A 58 -17.55 39.25 -10.74
N PRO A 59 -16.84 38.57 -11.67
CA PRO A 59 -17.14 38.62 -13.10
C PRO A 59 -18.58 38.21 -13.42
N ALA A 60 -19.20 38.93 -14.34
CA ALA A 60 -20.56 38.68 -14.82
C ALA A 60 -20.58 37.64 -15.94
N THR A 61 -19.53 37.58 -16.78
CA THR A 61 -19.51 36.76 -17.99
C THR A 61 -18.18 36.05 -18.20
N ALA A 62 -18.21 34.95 -18.96
CA ALA A 62 -17.00 34.25 -19.39
C ALA A 62 -16.12 35.10 -20.31
N VAL A 63 -16.73 35.97 -21.14
CA VAL A 63 -16.06 36.86 -22.10
C VAL A 63 -15.17 37.86 -21.37
N GLU A 64 -15.69 38.52 -20.33
CA GLU A 64 -14.95 39.45 -19.47
C GLU A 64 -13.65 38.84 -18.91
N VAL A 65 -13.70 37.58 -18.47
CA VAL A 65 -12.51 36.86 -17.97
C VAL A 65 -11.56 36.48 -19.10
N LEU A 66 -12.09 35.96 -20.21
CA LEU A 66 -11.27 35.49 -21.34
C LEU A 66 -10.56 36.64 -22.07
N ASP A 67 -11.22 37.78 -22.27
CA ASP A 67 -10.62 38.95 -22.91
C ASP A 67 -9.45 39.51 -22.07
N ALA A 68 -9.61 39.59 -20.75
CA ALA A 68 -8.57 40.05 -19.85
C ALA A 68 -7.36 39.09 -19.78
N ILE A 69 -7.61 37.77 -19.75
CA ILE A 69 -6.54 36.76 -19.85
C ILE A 69 -5.84 36.89 -21.21
N ARG A 70 -6.59 37.07 -22.30
CA ARG A 70 -6.04 37.22 -23.64
C ARG A 70 -5.14 38.44 -23.76
N THR A 71 -5.56 39.61 -23.28
CA THR A 71 -4.70 40.81 -23.27
C THR A 71 -3.43 40.57 -22.48
N ALA A 72 -3.51 39.95 -21.30
CA ALA A 72 -2.33 39.61 -20.51
C ALA A 72 -1.41 38.59 -21.21
N ALA A 73 -1.97 37.64 -21.96
CA ALA A 73 -1.24 36.63 -22.74
C ALA A 73 -0.60 37.18 -24.03
N GLU A 74 -1.22 38.18 -24.64
CA GLU A 74 -0.68 38.96 -25.76
C GLU A 74 0.43 39.94 -25.30
N GLU A 75 0.40 40.39 -24.04
CA GLU A 75 1.42 41.29 -23.48
C GLU A 75 2.62 40.56 -22.85
N ALA A 76 2.40 39.52 -22.05
CA ALA A 76 3.49 38.81 -21.35
C ALA A 76 4.46 38.12 -22.34
N THR A 77 5.76 38.17 -22.05
CA THR A 77 6.82 37.48 -22.81
C THR A 77 7.70 36.60 -21.94
N ASP A 78 7.92 36.94 -20.65
CA ASP A 78 8.62 36.05 -19.71
C ASP A 78 7.64 35.11 -19.03
N THR A 79 6.72 35.64 -18.20
CA THR A 79 5.81 34.83 -17.39
C THR A 79 4.36 35.34 -17.46
N LEU A 80 3.40 34.44 -17.63
CA LEU A 80 1.97 34.70 -17.42
C LEU A 80 1.48 33.92 -16.20
N LEU A 81 0.87 34.61 -15.23
CA LEU A 81 0.20 34.02 -14.07
C LEU A 81 -1.30 34.20 -14.17
N VAL A 82 -2.06 33.11 -14.08
CA VAL A 82 -3.51 33.15 -13.93
C VAL A 82 -3.90 32.49 -12.62
N TYR A 83 -4.62 33.23 -11.78
CA TYR A 83 -5.19 32.75 -10.53
C TYR A 83 -6.72 32.77 -10.62
N PHE A 84 -7.37 31.69 -10.20
CA PHE A 84 -8.83 31.66 -10.02
C PHE A 84 -9.20 31.22 -8.61
N ALA A 85 -10.15 31.90 -7.97
CA ALA A 85 -10.76 31.46 -6.71
C ALA A 85 -12.29 31.57 -6.71
N GLY A 86 -12.96 30.54 -6.20
CA GLY A 86 -14.42 30.51 -6.16
C GLY A 86 -15.01 29.09 -6.20
N HIS A 87 -16.27 28.97 -6.59
CA HIS A 87 -16.89 27.67 -6.83
C HIS A 87 -16.30 27.02 -8.08
N GLY A 88 -15.85 25.78 -7.95
CA GLY A 88 -15.60 24.90 -9.08
C GLY A 88 -16.81 24.00 -9.29
N LEU A 89 -17.38 24.05 -10.50
CA LEU A 89 -18.54 23.28 -10.92
C LEU A 89 -18.09 22.17 -11.88
N VAL A 90 -18.81 21.05 -11.90
CA VAL A 90 -18.49 19.92 -12.77
C VAL A 90 -19.69 19.62 -13.66
N GLU A 91 -19.48 19.47 -14.96
CA GLU A 91 -20.54 18.99 -15.84
C GLU A 91 -20.83 17.50 -15.56
N PRO A 92 -22.09 17.10 -15.28
CA PRO A 92 -22.42 15.71 -14.97
C PRO A 92 -22.19 14.69 -16.09
N ARG A 93 -21.98 15.12 -17.35
CA ARG A 93 -21.85 14.23 -18.52
C ARG A 93 -20.40 14.06 -18.97
N ARG A 94 -19.68 15.16 -19.26
CA ARG A 94 -18.27 15.10 -19.69
C ARG A 94 -17.25 15.18 -18.56
N GLY A 95 -17.68 15.52 -17.34
CA GLY A 95 -16.80 15.62 -16.17
C GLY A 95 -15.87 16.83 -16.14
N GLU A 96 -15.98 17.72 -17.13
CA GLU A 96 -15.20 18.95 -17.29
C GLU A 96 -15.44 19.94 -16.15
N LEU A 97 -14.38 20.67 -15.78
CA LEU A 97 -14.40 21.72 -14.75
C LEU A 97 -14.87 23.05 -15.36
N PHE A 98 -15.82 23.68 -14.69
CA PHE A 98 -16.33 25.01 -14.98
C PHE A 98 -16.05 25.91 -13.79
N LEU A 99 -15.46 27.07 -14.04
CA LEU A 99 -15.14 28.06 -13.02
C LEU A 99 -16.38 28.95 -12.80
N GLY A 100 -16.79 29.08 -11.53
CA GLY A 100 -17.99 29.79 -11.13
C GLY A 100 -17.87 31.30 -11.26
N LEU A 101 -18.84 31.89 -11.96
CA LEU A 101 -19.05 33.32 -12.13
C LEU A 101 -20.29 33.75 -11.32
N THR A 102 -20.53 35.06 -11.17
CA THR A 102 -21.65 35.59 -10.35
C THR A 102 -23.01 34.97 -10.69
N GLY A 103 -23.29 34.78 -11.99
CA GLY A 103 -24.53 34.18 -12.50
C GLY A 103 -24.55 32.65 -12.60
N SER A 104 -23.49 31.94 -12.17
CA SER A 104 -23.40 30.49 -12.33
C SER A 104 -24.43 29.74 -11.49
N ILE A 105 -25.01 28.67 -12.05
CA ILE A 105 -26.02 27.82 -11.44
C ILE A 105 -25.49 26.39 -11.37
N GLN A 106 -25.66 25.73 -10.21
CA GLN A 106 -25.26 24.34 -10.01
C GLN A 106 -25.90 23.41 -11.07
N HIS A 107 -25.09 22.52 -11.64
CA HIS A 107 -25.46 21.59 -12.73
C HIS A 107 -25.83 22.24 -14.08
N ARG A 108 -25.63 23.55 -14.28
CA ARG A 108 -25.81 24.22 -15.59
C ARG A 108 -24.46 24.72 -16.12
N SER A 109 -23.69 23.81 -16.74
CA SER A 109 -22.31 24.07 -17.23
C SER A 109 -22.17 25.36 -18.04
N TYR A 110 -23.11 25.64 -18.95
CA TYR A 110 -23.17 26.86 -19.78
C TYR A 110 -23.33 28.19 -19.02
N THR A 111 -23.45 28.19 -17.69
CA THR A 111 -23.53 29.40 -16.86
C THR A 111 -22.22 29.73 -16.13
N GLY A 112 -21.17 28.92 -16.31
CA GLY A 112 -19.81 29.18 -15.82
C GLY A 112 -18.80 29.22 -16.96
N LEU A 113 -17.54 29.49 -16.64
CA LEU A 113 -16.44 29.52 -17.60
C LEU A 113 -15.82 28.12 -17.75
N PRO A 114 -15.85 27.46 -18.93
CA PRO A 114 -15.20 26.16 -19.12
C PRO A 114 -13.68 26.31 -18.92
N TYR A 115 -13.07 25.43 -18.13
CA TYR A 115 -11.61 25.47 -17.94
C TYR A 115 -10.86 25.17 -19.23
N GLY A 116 -11.38 24.31 -20.11
CA GLY A 116 -10.76 24.04 -21.42
C GLY A 116 -10.52 25.34 -22.19
N THR A 117 -11.57 26.16 -22.34
CA THR A 117 -11.50 27.46 -23.03
C THR A 117 -10.52 28.43 -22.36
N LEU A 118 -10.49 28.50 -21.02
CA LEU A 118 -9.51 29.35 -20.32
C LEU A 118 -8.08 28.87 -20.54
N ARG A 119 -7.84 27.57 -20.46
CA ARG A 119 -6.53 26.95 -20.70
C ARG A 119 -6.06 27.24 -22.12
N ASP A 120 -6.92 27.09 -23.11
CA ASP A 120 -6.54 27.25 -24.51
C ASP A 120 -6.12 28.70 -24.80
N VAL A 121 -6.83 29.70 -24.26
CA VAL A 121 -6.43 31.13 -24.33
C VAL A 121 -5.10 31.42 -23.60
N VAL A 122 -4.79 30.70 -22.52
CA VAL A 122 -3.49 30.80 -21.83
C VAL A 122 -2.37 30.17 -22.66
N LEU A 123 -2.61 29.01 -23.26
CA LEU A 123 -1.63 28.29 -24.08
C LEU A 123 -1.30 29.02 -25.39
N ASP A 124 -2.27 29.74 -25.98
CA ASP A 124 -2.07 30.61 -27.14
C ASP A 124 -1.19 31.84 -26.84
N GLY A 125 -0.87 32.10 -25.57
CA GLY A 125 -0.02 33.21 -25.11
C GLY A 125 1.46 33.03 -25.43
N ARG A 126 2.18 34.13 -25.64
CA ARG A 126 3.60 34.14 -26.05
C ARG A 126 4.61 34.08 -24.89
N ALA A 127 4.14 33.96 -23.64
CA ALA A 127 5.00 33.94 -22.47
C ALA A 127 5.81 32.64 -22.37
N GLY A 128 7.12 32.75 -22.13
CA GLY A 128 8.01 31.58 -21.98
C GLY A 128 7.70 30.69 -20.76
N ARG A 129 6.92 31.19 -19.80
CA ARG A 129 6.37 30.42 -18.67
C ARG A 129 4.90 30.75 -18.45
N GLN A 130 4.08 29.74 -18.19
CA GLN A 130 2.65 29.88 -17.96
C GLN A 130 2.27 29.17 -16.66
N VAL A 131 1.77 29.92 -15.68
CA VAL A 131 1.47 29.44 -14.33
C VAL A 131 -0.02 29.56 -14.04
N MET A 132 -0.64 28.45 -13.64
CA MET A 132 -2.06 28.36 -13.32
C MET A 132 -2.25 28.01 -11.84
N LEU A 133 -2.92 28.87 -11.08
CA LEU A 133 -3.24 28.67 -9.66
C LEU A 133 -4.76 28.57 -9.47
N LEU A 134 -5.28 27.42 -9.05
CA LEU A 134 -6.72 27.17 -8.95
C LEU A 134 -7.14 26.91 -7.50
N ASP A 135 -7.77 27.90 -6.86
CA ASP A 135 -8.37 27.79 -5.53
C ASP A 135 -9.89 27.60 -5.59
N CYS A 136 -10.31 26.45 -6.13
CA CYS A 136 -11.72 26.10 -6.31
C CYS A 136 -11.96 24.58 -6.16
N CYS A 137 -13.19 24.19 -5.86
CA CYS A 137 -13.58 22.78 -5.75
C CYS A 137 -13.25 22.01 -7.03
N PHE A 138 -12.81 20.76 -6.90
CA PHE A 138 -12.42 19.91 -8.02
C PHE A 138 -11.28 20.46 -8.89
N SER A 139 -10.50 21.44 -8.42
CA SER A 139 -9.36 22.01 -9.13
C SER A 139 -8.37 20.95 -9.64
N GLY A 140 -8.23 19.81 -8.94
CA GLY A 140 -7.36 18.71 -9.41
C GLY A 140 -7.81 18.07 -10.73
N ARG A 141 -9.06 18.25 -11.20
CA ARG A 141 -9.57 17.63 -12.44
C ARG A 141 -8.81 18.05 -13.67
N VAL A 142 -8.31 19.28 -13.68
CA VAL A 142 -7.62 19.84 -14.85
C VAL A 142 -6.28 19.16 -15.12
N LEU A 143 -5.73 18.46 -14.11
CA LEU A 143 -4.55 17.62 -14.23
C LEU A 143 -4.81 16.39 -15.13
N GLY A 144 -6.06 15.90 -15.21
CA GLY A 144 -6.46 14.75 -16.03
C GLY A 144 -6.83 15.09 -17.49
N PHE A 145 -7.36 16.29 -17.74
CA PHE A 145 -7.84 16.68 -19.08
C PHE A 145 -6.73 16.83 -20.14
N MET A 146 -5.46 16.96 -19.74
CA MET A 146 -4.32 16.99 -20.66
C MET A 146 -3.86 15.60 -21.15
N GLY A 147 -4.57 14.51 -20.79
CA GLY A 147 -4.37 13.17 -21.37
C GLY A 147 -5.47 12.72 -22.34
N ALA A 148 -6.67 13.30 -22.24
CA ALA A 148 -7.85 12.84 -22.98
C ALA A 148 -7.98 13.42 -24.40
N ALA A 149 -7.31 14.53 -24.70
CA ALA A 149 -7.35 15.18 -26.02
C ALA A 149 -6.46 14.49 -27.08
N ALA A 150 -5.63 13.51 -26.69
CA ALA A 150 -4.70 12.83 -27.59
C ALA A 150 -5.35 11.76 -28.50
N ALA A 151 -6.66 11.55 -28.40
CA ALA A 151 -7.37 10.49 -29.12
C ALA A 151 -7.92 10.89 -30.51
N GLU A 152 -8.03 12.19 -30.82
CA GLU A 152 -8.70 12.66 -32.07
C GLU A 152 -7.99 13.83 -32.80
N ALA A 153 -6.78 14.23 -32.39
CA ALA A 153 -5.97 15.22 -33.12
C ALA A 153 -4.58 14.65 -33.47
N VAL A 154 -4.45 14.15 -34.71
CA VAL A 154 -3.17 13.79 -35.32
C VAL A 154 -2.72 14.96 -36.20
N ILE A 155 -1.52 15.46 -35.94
CA ILE A 155 -0.85 16.66 -36.51
C ILE A 155 -1.15 17.96 -35.72
N ASP A 156 -0.06 18.66 -35.38
CA ASP A 156 0.05 19.97 -34.71
C ASP A 156 -0.56 20.17 -33.30
N GLN A 157 0.06 19.53 -32.30
CA GLN A 157 0.57 20.28 -31.14
C GLN A 157 1.95 19.72 -30.72
N VAL A 158 2.98 20.56 -30.81
CA VAL A 158 4.27 20.34 -30.14
C VAL A 158 4.03 20.31 -28.63
N GLU A 159 4.71 19.44 -27.89
CA GLU A 159 4.60 19.37 -26.44
C GLU A 159 5.07 20.70 -25.81
N ILE A 160 4.12 21.51 -25.32
CA ILE A 160 4.43 22.85 -24.81
C ILE A 160 5.15 22.77 -23.46
N GLU A 161 6.45 23.09 -23.48
CA GLU A 161 7.32 23.24 -22.30
C GLU A 161 6.97 24.52 -21.51
N GLY A 162 7.36 24.60 -20.23
CA GLY A 162 7.21 25.85 -19.44
C GLY A 162 5.85 26.06 -18.76
N THR A 163 5.01 25.03 -18.64
CA THR A 163 3.69 25.10 -17.98
C THR A 163 3.73 24.56 -16.54
N TYR A 164 3.18 25.33 -15.59
CA TYR A 164 2.99 24.91 -14.19
C TYR A 164 1.54 25.07 -13.75
N LEU A 165 0.99 24.05 -13.08
CA LEU A 165 -0.38 24.05 -12.58
C LEU A 165 -0.41 23.61 -11.11
N LEU A 166 -0.96 24.46 -10.26
CA LEU A 166 -1.16 24.22 -8.83
C LEU A 166 -2.65 24.34 -8.47
N ALA A 167 -3.25 23.21 -8.11
CA ALA A 167 -4.63 23.08 -7.70
C ALA A 167 -4.72 23.01 -6.17
N SER A 168 -5.67 23.72 -5.55
CA SER A 168 -5.83 23.76 -4.09
C SER A 168 -6.26 22.42 -3.49
N VAL A 169 -6.95 21.59 -4.27
CA VAL A 169 -7.49 20.29 -3.86
C VAL A 169 -7.43 19.22 -4.97
N PRO A 170 -7.54 17.92 -4.62
CA PRO A 170 -7.68 16.83 -5.59
C PRO A 170 -8.95 16.93 -6.46
N ASP A 171 -8.99 16.14 -7.53
CA ASP A 171 -10.01 16.13 -8.57
C ASP A 171 -11.44 15.75 -8.11
N THR A 172 -11.56 15.16 -6.93
CA THR A 172 -12.85 14.80 -6.30
C THR A 172 -13.16 15.55 -5.01
N SER A 173 -12.30 16.48 -4.60
CA SER A 173 -12.38 17.19 -3.32
C SER A 173 -12.96 18.61 -3.43
N PHE A 174 -13.46 19.14 -2.32
CA PHE A 174 -13.94 20.52 -2.20
C PHE A 174 -12.84 21.42 -1.64
N ALA A 175 -12.65 22.59 -2.26
CA ALA A 175 -11.80 23.64 -1.71
C ALA A 175 -12.47 24.23 -0.46
N LEU A 176 -11.67 24.52 0.56
CA LEU A 176 -12.18 24.91 1.87
C LEU A 176 -12.03 26.42 2.08
N ALA A 177 -13.15 27.10 2.35
CA ALA A 177 -13.18 28.44 2.91
C ALA A 177 -13.67 28.34 4.38
N PRO A 178 -12.77 28.29 5.38
CA PRO A 178 -13.18 28.07 6.76
C PRO A 178 -14.04 29.25 7.29
N PRO A 179 -15.20 29.00 7.93
CA PRO A 179 -16.02 30.05 8.49
C PRO A 179 -15.24 30.93 9.48
N GLY A 180 -15.22 32.25 9.24
CA GLY A 180 -14.52 33.23 10.07
C GLY A 180 -13.03 33.41 9.76
N GLU A 181 -12.43 32.65 8.83
CA GLU A 181 -11.08 32.95 8.33
C GLU A 181 -11.11 34.03 7.26
N ARG A 182 -10.05 34.87 7.25
CA ARG A 182 -9.94 36.02 6.33
C ARG A 182 -9.75 35.59 4.87
N HIS A 183 -9.10 34.45 4.64
CA HIS A 183 -8.74 33.91 3.33
C HIS A 183 -9.24 32.47 3.22
N THR A 184 -9.33 31.93 2.00
CA THR A 184 -9.53 30.49 1.79
C THR A 184 -8.35 29.69 2.37
N ALA A 185 -8.55 28.39 2.63
CA ALA A 185 -7.54 27.55 3.26
C ALA A 185 -6.21 27.53 2.49
N PHE A 186 -6.25 27.32 1.18
CA PHE A 186 -5.07 27.25 0.33
C PHE A 186 -4.40 28.62 0.16
N THR A 187 -5.14 29.65 -0.27
CA THR A 187 -4.57 30.99 -0.46
C THR A 187 -4.09 31.60 0.87
N GLY A 188 -4.72 31.27 2.01
CA GLY A 188 -4.25 31.66 3.33
C GLY A 188 -2.86 31.12 3.67
N GLU A 189 -2.56 29.86 3.35
CA GLU A 189 -1.21 29.29 3.54
C GLU A 189 -0.20 29.81 2.51
N LEU A 190 -0.61 30.02 1.26
CA LEU A 190 0.23 30.66 0.24
C LEU A 190 0.67 32.06 0.69
N LEU A 191 -0.28 32.92 1.08
CA LEU A 191 0.00 34.27 1.57
C LEU A 191 0.80 34.28 2.87
N ARG A 192 0.60 33.29 3.76
CA ARG A 192 1.43 33.12 4.95
C ARG A 192 2.88 32.81 4.56
N LEU A 193 3.09 31.87 3.64
CA LEU A 193 4.41 31.47 3.17
C LEU A 193 5.15 32.63 2.48
N LEU A 194 4.49 33.35 1.57
CA LEU A 194 5.09 34.50 0.88
C LEU A 194 5.49 35.63 1.86
N ARG A 195 4.76 35.78 2.97
CA ARG A 195 5.06 36.79 4.01
C ARG A 195 6.11 36.36 5.03
N GLN A 196 6.09 35.10 5.46
CA GLN A 196 6.92 34.60 6.55
C GLN A 196 8.19 33.90 6.09
N GLY A 197 8.22 33.42 4.84
CA GLY A 197 9.32 32.61 4.33
C GLY A 197 9.41 31.21 4.94
N VAL A 198 10.51 30.53 4.63
CA VAL A 198 10.92 29.22 5.15
C VAL A 198 12.23 29.42 5.93
N PRO A 199 12.23 29.36 7.27
CA PRO A 199 13.46 29.44 8.06
C PRO A 199 14.45 28.34 7.66
N GLY A 200 15.68 28.74 7.32
CA GLY A 200 16.71 27.82 6.81
C GLY A 200 16.47 27.30 5.37
N GLY A 201 15.46 27.82 4.67
CA GLY A 201 15.19 27.51 3.26
C GLY A 201 16.05 28.31 2.28
N PRO A 202 15.92 28.05 0.96
CA PRO A 202 16.64 28.76 -0.10
C PRO A 202 16.31 30.26 -0.15
N GLU A 203 17.15 31.08 -0.81
CA GLU A 203 16.93 32.52 -0.98
C GLU A 203 15.64 32.84 -1.76
N LEU A 204 15.28 31.98 -2.70
CA LEU A 204 14.08 32.09 -3.54
C LEU A 204 13.12 30.95 -3.24
N LEU A 205 11.83 31.28 -3.15
CA LEU A 205 10.73 30.32 -3.02
C LEU A 205 10.24 29.97 -4.42
N ASP A 206 10.83 28.93 -5.01
CA ASP A 206 10.35 28.34 -6.26
C ASP A 206 8.98 27.66 -6.08
N LEU A 207 8.25 27.49 -7.20
CA LEU A 207 6.89 26.95 -7.21
C LEU A 207 6.83 25.56 -6.54
N ASP A 208 7.88 24.76 -6.67
CA ASP A 208 8.02 23.46 -6.02
C ASP A 208 8.24 23.54 -4.51
N THR A 209 9.07 24.47 -4.04
CA THR A 209 9.20 24.82 -2.62
C THR A 209 7.87 25.34 -2.07
N VAL A 210 7.17 26.19 -2.81
CA VAL A 210 5.85 26.71 -2.44
C VAL A 210 4.84 25.59 -2.31
N TYR A 211 4.74 24.69 -3.29
CA TYR A 211 3.89 23.52 -3.22
C TYR A 211 4.21 22.67 -1.98
N ALA A 212 5.48 22.31 -1.76
CA ALA A 212 5.87 21.46 -0.65
C ALA A 212 5.52 22.06 0.72
N GLN A 213 5.72 23.37 0.89
CA GLN A 213 5.46 24.09 2.15
C GLN A 213 3.96 24.32 2.39
N VAL A 214 3.19 24.69 1.36
CA VAL A 214 1.73 24.83 1.45
C VAL A 214 1.08 23.47 1.70
N TYR A 215 1.55 22.40 1.03
CA TYR A 215 1.11 21.02 1.27
C TYR A 215 1.39 20.59 2.73
N ALA A 216 2.60 20.82 3.23
CA ALA A 216 2.97 20.47 4.61
C ALA A 216 2.11 21.24 5.65
N ALA A 217 1.88 22.53 5.43
CA ALA A 217 1.08 23.35 6.33
C ALA A 217 -0.41 22.99 6.32
N LEU A 218 -0.99 22.69 5.16
CA LEU A 218 -2.37 22.22 5.04
C LEU A 218 -2.55 20.82 5.66
N ARG A 219 -1.60 19.90 5.43
CA ARG A 219 -1.56 18.58 6.07
C ARG A 219 -1.51 18.68 7.59
N ALA A 220 -0.64 19.52 8.14
CA ALA A 220 -0.52 19.74 9.59
C ALA A 220 -1.81 20.32 10.22
N LYS A 221 -2.67 20.97 9.42
CA LYS A 221 -3.96 21.53 9.84
C LYS A 221 -5.16 20.62 9.52
N GLY A 222 -4.95 19.41 8.99
CA GLY A 222 -6.03 18.52 8.57
C GLY A 222 -6.89 19.09 7.43
N ARG A 223 -6.34 19.98 6.61
CA ARG A 223 -7.05 20.66 5.50
C ARG A 223 -6.86 19.89 4.18
N PRO A 224 -7.74 20.12 3.18
CA PRO A 224 -7.56 19.57 1.83
C PRO A 224 -6.16 19.86 1.28
N LEU A 225 -5.58 18.86 0.60
CA LEU A 225 -4.17 18.87 0.18
C LEU A 225 -4.04 19.31 -1.29
N PRO A 226 -3.15 20.26 -1.61
CA PRO A 226 -2.99 20.74 -2.98
C PRO A 226 -2.39 19.65 -3.87
N GLN A 227 -2.54 19.82 -5.17
CA GLN A 227 -1.96 18.97 -6.22
C GLN A 227 -1.19 19.84 -7.21
N LYS A 228 -0.06 19.35 -7.74
CA LYS A 228 0.71 20.05 -8.78
C LYS A 228 0.89 19.20 -10.04
N ARG A 229 1.10 19.86 -11.18
CA ARG A 229 1.69 19.29 -12.39
C ARG A 229 2.67 20.30 -12.97
N ASP A 230 3.89 19.82 -13.24
CA ASP A 230 4.98 20.57 -13.86
C ASP A 230 5.34 19.88 -15.19
N ARG A 231 5.79 20.66 -16.17
CA ARG A 231 6.33 20.18 -17.45
C ARG A 231 7.61 20.93 -17.78
N ASN A 232 8.72 20.19 -17.83
CA ASN A 232 10.06 20.63 -18.27
C ASN A 232 10.41 22.08 -17.86
N THR A 233 10.89 22.23 -16.61
CA THR A 233 11.56 23.41 -16.02
C THR A 233 10.71 24.49 -15.33
N ALA A 234 9.37 24.46 -15.38
CA ALA A 234 8.55 25.52 -14.78
C ALA A 234 8.57 25.52 -13.23
N GLY A 235 8.77 24.37 -12.58
CA GLY A 235 8.87 24.26 -11.12
C GLY A 235 10.01 25.06 -10.48
N GLY A 236 11.02 25.48 -11.25
CA GLY A 236 12.11 26.35 -10.81
C GLY A 236 11.78 27.86 -10.85
N LEU A 237 10.57 28.26 -11.21
CA LEU A 237 10.17 29.67 -11.19
C LEU A 237 9.89 30.13 -9.75
N ALA A 238 10.53 31.22 -9.31
CA ALA A 238 10.34 31.80 -7.99
C ALA A 238 9.07 32.65 -7.90
N LEU A 239 8.18 32.36 -6.93
CA LEU A 239 7.05 33.23 -6.59
C LEU A 239 7.48 34.42 -5.71
N ALA A 240 8.49 34.24 -4.86
CA ALA A 240 9.06 35.32 -4.07
C ALA A 240 10.48 35.05 -3.58
N ARG A 241 11.13 36.09 -3.07
CA ARG A 241 12.28 35.95 -2.17
C ARG A 241 11.80 35.42 -0.83
N ASN A 242 12.57 34.52 -0.23
CA ASN A 242 12.28 33.94 1.06
C ASN A 242 12.51 34.97 2.17
N ALA A 243 11.43 35.49 2.77
CA ALA A 243 11.49 36.49 3.83
C ALA A 243 12.21 36.02 5.12
N ALA A 244 12.44 34.72 5.29
CA ALA A 244 13.19 34.13 6.40
C ALA A 244 14.60 33.64 5.99
N TRP A 245 15.07 34.00 4.79
CA TRP A 245 16.43 33.69 4.37
C TRP A 245 17.45 34.56 5.11
N ALA A 246 18.53 33.93 5.54
CA ALA A 246 19.73 34.59 6.03
C ALA A 246 20.93 33.96 5.32
N PRO A 247 21.90 34.75 4.83
CA PRO A 247 23.13 34.20 4.27
C PRO A 247 23.90 33.42 5.35
N PRO A 248 24.66 32.36 4.98
CA PRO A 248 25.51 31.66 5.92
C PRO A 248 26.49 32.63 6.59
N GLY A 249 26.50 32.66 7.92
CA GLY A 249 27.41 33.50 8.68
C GLY A 249 28.84 33.00 8.51
N PHE A 250 29.62 33.66 7.66
CA PHE A 250 31.07 33.46 7.61
C PHE A 250 31.67 33.91 8.94
N GLY A 251 32.38 33.00 9.61
CA GLY A 251 33.32 33.37 10.67
C GLY A 251 34.43 34.28 10.13
N PRO A 252 35.18 35.00 10.99
CA PRO A 252 36.24 35.88 10.55
C PRO A 252 37.28 35.10 9.69
N PRO A 253 37.72 35.66 8.55
CA PRO A 253 38.63 34.97 7.66
C PRO A 253 40.01 34.74 8.32
N PRO A 254 40.71 33.63 8.01
CA PRO A 254 42.10 33.47 8.41
C PRO A 254 42.97 34.56 7.76
N PRO A 255 44.08 34.98 8.42
CA PRO A 255 44.96 36.01 7.87
C PRO A 255 45.62 35.57 6.56
N PRO A 256 45.99 36.50 5.66
CA PRO A 256 46.45 36.17 4.32
C PRO A 256 47.83 35.48 4.32
N TYR A 257 48.01 34.55 3.38
CA TYR A 257 49.34 34.11 2.97
C TYR A 257 49.83 35.01 1.84
N ASP A 258 50.92 35.74 2.07
CA ASP A 258 51.58 36.51 1.02
C ASP A 258 52.37 35.59 0.08
N HIS A 259 52.16 35.77 -1.23
CA HIS A 259 52.96 35.13 -2.28
C HIS A 259 54.04 36.11 -2.78
N GLU A 260 55.32 35.79 -2.56
CA GLU A 260 56.41 36.35 -3.36
C GLU A 260 56.79 35.42 -4.54
N PRO A 261 57.30 35.98 -5.67
CA PRO A 261 57.40 35.26 -6.93
C PRO A 261 58.68 34.43 -7.09
N ALA A 262 58.60 33.39 -7.92
CA ALA A 262 59.66 32.41 -8.11
C ALA A 262 60.93 32.96 -8.79
N ALA A 263 62.09 32.58 -8.26
CA ALA A 263 63.41 32.71 -8.89
C ALA A 263 64.16 31.36 -8.83
N SER A 264 65.14 31.20 -9.71
CA SER A 264 65.84 29.93 -10.03
C SER A 264 66.64 29.28 -8.88
N ALA A 265 66.67 27.94 -8.86
CA ALA A 265 67.52 27.13 -7.97
C ALA A 265 69.04 27.39 -8.18
N PRO A 266 69.88 27.31 -7.12
CA PRO A 266 70.49 26.00 -6.80
C PRO A 266 70.86 25.71 -5.32
N SER A 267 71.23 24.44 -5.07
CA SER A 267 72.06 23.90 -3.96
C SER A 267 71.53 23.83 -2.51
N ALA A 268 71.83 22.70 -1.83
CA ALA A 268 71.53 22.42 -0.42
C ALA A 268 72.81 22.49 0.45
N PRO A 269 72.73 23.14 1.64
CA PRO A 269 72.93 22.47 2.95
C PRO A 269 71.91 22.99 4.02
N GLU A 270 71.74 22.49 5.25
CA GLU A 270 72.22 21.30 6.01
C GLU A 270 71.18 21.00 7.15
N PRO A 271 71.21 19.83 7.84
CA PRO A 271 70.11 19.42 8.75
C PRO A 271 70.32 19.83 10.22
N VAL A 272 69.30 20.43 10.84
CA VAL A 272 69.23 20.75 12.29
C VAL A 272 67.74 20.69 12.76
N PRO A 273 67.42 20.53 14.06
CA PRO A 273 66.84 19.27 14.54
C PRO A 273 65.38 19.36 15.04
N LEU A 274 64.75 18.20 15.23
CA LEU A 274 63.39 18.09 15.79
C LEU A 274 63.38 18.35 17.31
N PRO A 275 62.40 19.11 17.85
CA PRO A 275 62.23 19.29 19.30
C PRO A 275 61.60 18.07 19.98
N GLU A 276 61.86 17.92 21.28
CA GLU A 276 61.59 16.73 22.08
C GLU A 276 60.11 16.46 22.40
N VAL A 277 59.77 15.19 22.56
CA VAL A 277 58.43 14.71 22.95
C VAL A 277 58.35 14.57 24.48
N PRO A 278 57.38 15.20 25.17
CA PRO A 278 57.20 15.02 26.62
C PRO A 278 56.64 13.62 26.97
N PRO A 279 57.04 13.02 28.11
CA PRO A 279 56.78 11.61 28.41
C PRO A 279 55.36 11.31 28.93
N MET A 280 54.89 10.09 28.68
CA MET A 280 53.64 9.58 29.24
C MET A 280 53.74 9.28 30.74
N PRO A 281 52.66 9.50 31.53
CA PRO A 281 52.63 9.14 32.94
C PRO A 281 52.57 7.61 33.14
N THR A 282 53.32 7.12 34.13
CA THR A 282 53.54 5.71 34.42
C THR A 282 52.49 5.12 35.37
N TRP A 283 52.25 3.81 35.26
CA TRP A 283 51.48 3.03 36.24
C TRP A 283 52.33 2.65 37.47
N SER A 284 51.67 2.46 38.61
CA SER A 284 52.20 1.71 39.77
C SER A 284 51.06 1.09 40.61
N PRO A 285 51.31 0.03 41.40
CA PRO A 285 50.31 -1.03 41.62
C PRO A 285 49.73 -1.14 43.04
N MET A 286 48.60 -1.86 43.12
CA MET A 286 48.00 -2.57 44.27
C MET A 286 47.63 -1.81 45.56
N ALA A 287 46.34 -1.88 45.91
CA ALA A 287 45.89 -2.26 47.25
C ALA A 287 44.48 -2.89 47.20
N LEU A 288 44.32 -4.10 47.76
CA LEU A 288 43.03 -4.78 47.96
C LEU A 288 42.47 -4.49 49.35
N PRO A 289 41.13 -4.36 49.51
CA PRO A 289 40.45 -4.67 50.77
C PRO A 289 39.86 -6.09 50.73
N SER A 290 40.12 -6.88 51.77
CA SER A 290 39.56 -8.24 51.96
C SER A 290 38.10 -8.25 52.46
N PRO A 291 37.35 -9.36 52.30
CA PRO A 291 35.91 -9.43 52.60
C PRO A 291 35.59 -9.76 54.06
N ALA A 292 34.34 -9.49 54.47
CA ALA A 292 33.76 -9.86 55.77
C ALA A 292 32.23 -10.13 55.61
N PRO A 293 31.54 -10.85 56.51
CA PRO A 293 31.29 -12.27 56.27
C PRO A 293 29.80 -12.71 56.38
N LEU A 294 29.52 -13.93 55.90
CA LEU A 294 28.27 -14.65 56.17
C LEU A 294 28.28 -15.30 57.56
N PRO A 295 27.09 -15.43 58.18
CA PRO A 295 26.76 -16.61 58.97
C PRO A 295 25.43 -17.27 58.56
N ALA A 296 25.35 -18.58 58.81
CA ALA A 296 24.17 -19.45 58.72
C ALA A 296 24.16 -20.37 59.98
N PRO A 297 23.29 -21.39 60.14
CA PRO A 297 21.87 -21.57 59.80
C PRO A 297 20.99 -21.98 61.03
N GLY A 298 19.65 -22.07 60.85
CA GLY A 298 18.70 -22.76 61.77
C GLY A 298 17.84 -21.82 62.64
N GLY A 299 16.61 -22.17 63.06
CA GLY A 299 15.77 -23.34 62.75
C GLY A 299 14.38 -23.29 63.44
N ALA A 300 13.45 -24.16 62.99
CA ALA A 300 12.19 -24.64 63.63
C ALA A 300 11.12 -23.66 64.21
N SER A 301 9.93 -23.64 63.56
CA SER A 301 8.52 -23.90 64.02
C SER A 301 8.06 -23.69 65.50
N PRO A 302 6.74 -23.70 65.88
CA PRO A 302 5.52 -24.05 65.10
C PRO A 302 4.22 -23.22 65.37
N GLY A 303 3.14 -23.49 64.60
CA GLY A 303 1.74 -23.25 65.03
C GLY A 303 0.75 -22.85 63.90
N ARG A 304 -0.12 -23.75 63.39
CA ARG A 304 -1.53 -24.02 63.83
C ARG A 304 -2.46 -22.78 63.73
N ARG A 305 -3.60 -22.77 63.00
CA ARG A 305 -4.65 -23.82 62.78
C ARG A 305 -5.60 -23.51 61.60
N ARG A 306 -6.13 -24.57 60.96
CA ARG A 306 -7.48 -24.76 60.31
C ARG A 306 -7.88 -23.79 59.16
N ALA A 307 -8.34 -24.18 57.96
CA ALA A 307 -9.04 -25.38 57.41
C ALA A 307 -10.58 -25.44 57.59
N VAL A 308 -11.31 -25.11 56.51
CA VAL A 308 -12.61 -25.64 55.98
C VAL A 308 -12.59 -25.30 54.47
N ALA A 309 -12.80 -26.13 53.43
CA ALA A 309 -13.36 -27.47 53.22
C ALA A 309 -14.88 -27.56 52.89
N TYR A 310 -15.23 -27.31 51.62
CA TYR A 310 -16.34 -27.92 50.86
C TYR A 310 -15.93 -27.94 49.36
N GLY A 311 -16.22 -28.94 48.52
CA GLY A 311 -16.74 -30.28 48.78
C GLY A 311 -17.77 -30.78 47.75
N LEU A 312 -17.32 -31.61 46.77
CA LEU A 312 -18.13 -32.60 46.00
C LEU A 312 -19.19 -32.03 45.00
N ALA A 313 -19.61 -32.72 43.92
CA ALA A 313 -19.21 -34.00 43.29
C ALA A 313 -19.69 -34.13 41.83
N GLY A 314 -19.09 -35.07 41.08
CA GLY A 314 -19.79 -35.93 40.10
C GLY A 314 -19.77 -35.47 38.62
N ALA A 315 -19.73 -36.36 37.62
CA ALA A 315 -19.56 -37.81 37.64
C ALA A 315 -18.93 -38.35 36.34
N LEU A 316 -18.35 -39.56 36.48
CA LEU A 316 -17.96 -40.52 35.44
C LEU A 316 -18.93 -40.65 34.24
N PHE A 317 -18.37 -40.98 33.07
CA PHE A 317 -18.83 -42.14 32.30
C PHE A 317 -17.65 -42.84 31.58
N VAL A 318 -17.75 -44.16 31.41
CA VAL A 318 -16.71 -45.05 30.85
C VAL A 318 -17.30 -45.82 29.67
N ALA A 319 -16.55 -45.98 28.58
CA ALA A 319 -16.72 -47.10 27.65
C ALA A 319 -15.41 -47.40 26.88
N LEU A 320 -14.98 -48.67 26.94
CA LEU A 320 -13.88 -49.29 26.19
C LEU A 320 -14.42 -49.99 24.93
N VAL A 321 -13.52 -50.36 24.00
CA VAL A 321 -13.40 -51.65 23.25
C VAL A 321 -12.40 -51.43 22.09
N ALA A 322 -11.14 -51.86 22.23
CA ALA A 322 -10.52 -53.06 21.63
C ALA A 322 -10.35 -52.99 20.07
N ALA A 323 -9.14 -52.88 19.50
CA ALA A 323 -8.01 -53.84 19.41
C ALA A 323 -8.14 -54.87 18.25
N GLY A 324 -7.13 -54.96 17.37
CA GLY A 324 -7.03 -56.05 16.37
C GLY A 324 -6.20 -55.77 15.10
N ILE A 325 -4.97 -56.31 15.04
CA ILE A 325 -4.09 -56.52 13.87
C ILE A 325 -3.30 -57.83 14.20
N PRO A 326 -2.77 -58.69 13.28
CA PRO A 326 -2.96 -58.89 11.82
C PRO A 326 -3.35 -60.35 11.44
N LEU A 327 -3.43 -60.67 10.13
CA LEU A 327 -2.78 -61.78 9.39
C LEU A 327 -3.43 -61.87 7.97
N ALA A 328 -2.73 -61.76 6.84
CA ALA A 328 -1.73 -62.65 6.22
C ALA A 328 -2.32 -63.79 5.34
N MET A 329 -2.13 -63.68 4.02
CA MET A 329 -1.99 -64.73 3.00
C MET A 329 -1.73 -64.03 1.64
N SER A 330 -1.15 -64.57 0.58
CA SER A 330 -0.16 -65.63 0.32
C SER A 330 -0.25 -65.90 -1.20
N TRP A 331 0.80 -65.60 -1.95
CA TRP A 331 1.25 -66.25 -3.19
C TRP A 331 0.23 -66.92 -4.15
N MET A 332 0.18 -66.41 -5.38
CA MET A 332 0.29 -67.28 -6.57
C MET A 332 1.35 -66.73 -7.53
N LYS A 333 1.91 -67.62 -8.35
CA LYS A 333 3.24 -67.52 -8.99
C LYS A 333 3.12 -67.67 -10.51
N GLY A 334 3.75 -66.78 -11.28
CA GLY A 334 3.90 -66.87 -12.73
C GLY A 334 5.22 -66.25 -13.18
N SER A 335 6.15 -67.07 -13.68
CA SER A 335 7.49 -66.70 -14.17
C SER A 335 7.42 -65.92 -15.50
N SER A 336 8.31 -64.96 -15.79
CA SER A 336 9.73 -65.14 -16.17
C SER A 336 10.58 -63.91 -15.77
N LYS A 337 11.73 -64.07 -15.10
CA LYS A 337 13.12 -64.15 -15.66
C LYS A 337 13.55 -62.92 -16.50
N ASP A 338 14.71 -62.27 -16.28
CA ASP A 338 15.92 -62.65 -15.50
C ASP A 338 16.52 -61.50 -14.65
N ASP A 339 17.42 -61.90 -13.72
CA ASP A 339 18.21 -61.13 -12.73
C ASP A 339 19.06 -59.94 -13.29
N SER A 340 19.59 -58.98 -12.53
CA SER A 340 20.00 -58.87 -11.10
C SER A 340 19.95 -57.38 -10.66
N GLY A 341 19.84 -56.93 -9.40
CA GLY A 341 20.30 -57.46 -8.11
C GLY A 341 21.66 -56.85 -7.72
N HIS A 342 21.89 -56.18 -6.58
CA HIS A 342 21.04 -55.78 -5.45
C HIS A 342 21.86 -54.81 -4.56
N ASN A 343 21.30 -53.71 -4.02
CA ASN A 343 21.31 -53.42 -2.56
C ASN A 343 20.55 -52.12 -2.24
N THR A 344 19.69 -52.15 -1.22
CA THR A 344 19.03 -50.96 -0.68
C THR A 344 19.42 -50.74 0.78
N SER A 345 19.95 -49.57 1.10
CA SER A 345 19.87 -49.02 2.46
C SER A 345 18.80 -47.93 2.48
N LYS A 346 17.81 -48.08 3.35
CA LYS A 346 16.79 -47.05 3.56
C LYS A 346 17.42 -45.90 4.34
N SER A 347 17.55 -44.74 3.71
CA SER A 347 17.69 -43.46 4.40
C SER A 347 16.43 -42.64 4.16
N SER A 348 15.78 -42.19 5.23
CA SER A 348 14.67 -41.25 5.17
C SER A 348 15.20 -39.84 4.94
N SER A 349 15.62 -39.54 3.70
CA SER A 349 15.95 -38.18 3.30
C SER A 349 14.68 -37.45 2.86
N THR A 350 14.37 -36.33 3.51
CA THR A 350 13.51 -35.28 2.96
C THR A 350 13.95 -34.94 1.53
N PRO A 351 13.03 -34.68 0.58
CA PRO A 351 13.42 -34.35 -0.78
C PRO A 351 14.28 -33.08 -0.79
N LYS A 352 15.51 -33.17 -1.30
CA LYS A 352 16.28 -31.95 -1.62
C LYS A 352 15.53 -31.18 -2.72
N PRO A 353 15.43 -29.84 -2.63
CA PRO A 353 14.82 -29.05 -3.69
C PRO A 353 15.55 -29.31 -5.01
N ARG A 354 14.79 -29.62 -6.06
CA ARG A 354 15.32 -29.94 -7.38
C ARG A 354 15.68 -28.62 -8.07
N PRO A 355 16.91 -28.43 -8.59
CA PRO A 355 17.24 -27.23 -9.33
C PRO A 355 16.41 -27.20 -10.63
N THR A 356 15.68 -26.11 -10.82
CA THR A 356 14.82 -25.87 -11.99
C THR A 356 15.35 -24.69 -12.80
N SER A 357 15.11 -24.69 -14.11
CA SER A 357 15.48 -23.60 -15.01
C SER A 357 14.47 -23.45 -16.14
N GLY A 358 14.37 -22.24 -16.70
CA GLY A 358 13.38 -21.90 -17.73
C GLY A 358 12.17 -21.13 -17.20
N ASN A 359 11.17 -20.98 -18.07
CA ASN A 359 9.90 -20.31 -17.77
C ASN A 359 9.15 -21.04 -16.63
N ASN A 360 8.53 -20.31 -15.70
CA ASN A 360 7.82 -20.83 -14.52
C ASN A 360 8.66 -21.68 -13.53
N ALA A 361 9.98 -21.76 -13.70
CA ALA A 361 10.86 -22.59 -12.88
C ALA A 361 10.84 -22.24 -11.37
N ALA A 362 10.55 -20.99 -11.00
CA ALA A 362 10.40 -20.53 -9.62
C ALA A 362 8.94 -20.58 -9.14
N ALA A 363 7.96 -20.60 -10.06
CA ALA A 363 6.54 -20.77 -9.77
C ALA A 363 6.13 -22.24 -9.53
N GLU A 364 6.81 -23.21 -10.15
CA GLU A 364 6.49 -24.65 -10.11
C GLU A 364 7.08 -25.39 -8.89
N GLY A 365 7.26 -24.70 -7.77
CA GLY A 365 7.75 -25.28 -6.50
C GLY A 365 9.25 -25.60 -6.45
N GLY A 366 10.00 -25.30 -7.52
CA GLY A 366 11.45 -25.43 -7.57
C GLY A 366 12.20 -24.25 -6.96
N VAL A 367 13.51 -24.42 -6.73
CA VAL A 367 14.42 -23.33 -6.36
C VAL A 367 15.39 -23.10 -7.51
N VAL A 368 15.32 -21.92 -8.11
CA VAL A 368 16.18 -21.51 -9.21
C VAL A 368 17.51 -20.97 -8.65
N ASN A 369 18.61 -21.39 -9.26
CA ASN A 369 19.98 -21.05 -8.88
C ASN A 369 20.26 -21.20 -7.35
N PRO A 370 20.14 -22.41 -6.74
CA PRO A 370 20.42 -22.58 -5.31
C PRO A 370 21.86 -22.19 -4.96
N SER A 371 22.06 -21.38 -3.92
CA SER A 371 23.36 -20.85 -3.52
C SER A 371 23.43 -20.56 -2.03
N THR A 372 24.58 -20.84 -1.40
CA THR A 372 24.91 -20.37 -0.04
C THR A 372 25.96 -19.26 -0.05
N LYS A 373 26.30 -18.71 -1.23
CA LYS A 373 27.29 -17.62 -1.35
C LYS A 373 26.71 -16.34 -0.77
N SER A 374 27.37 -15.80 0.24
CA SER A 374 27.14 -14.44 0.75
C SER A 374 27.97 -13.43 -0.03
N GLY A 375 27.46 -12.21 -0.15
CA GLY A 375 28.20 -11.07 -0.67
C GLY A 375 27.40 -10.20 -1.65
N GLY A 376 27.94 -9.02 -1.94
CA GLY A 376 27.46 -8.14 -3.02
C GLY A 376 26.16 -7.40 -2.71
N THR A 377 25.65 -6.66 -3.70
CA THR A 377 24.43 -5.84 -3.56
C THR A 377 23.28 -6.49 -4.32
N LEU A 378 22.15 -6.72 -3.64
CA LEU A 378 20.86 -7.03 -4.26
C LEU A 378 20.14 -5.74 -4.63
N LYS A 379 19.78 -5.58 -5.90
CA LYS A 379 19.25 -4.34 -6.47
C LYS A 379 17.78 -4.50 -6.87
N PHE A 380 16.91 -3.82 -6.14
CA PHE A 380 15.51 -3.65 -6.50
C PHE A 380 15.31 -2.35 -7.28
N ILE A 381 14.30 -2.35 -8.15
CA ILE A 381 13.69 -1.15 -8.72
C ILE A 381 12.19 -1.16 -8.41
N SER A 382 11.57 0.01 -8.29
CA SER A 382 10.15 0.18 -7.95
C SER A 382 9.57 1.36 -8.75
N LYS A 383 8.27 1.37 -9.04
CA LYS A 383 7.59 2.51 -9.69
C LYS A 383 6.94 3.44 -8.65
N ASP A 384 6.55 2.88 -7.51
CA ASP A 384 6.06 3.61 -6.34
C ASP A 384 6.95 3.32 -5.11
N ASP A 385 6.92 4.24 -4.15
CA ASP A 385 7.53 4.04 -2.81
C ASP A 385 6.63 3.15 -1.94
N ALA A 386 7.12 2.71 -0.78
CA ALA A 386 6.27 2.07 0.22
C ALA A 386 5.15 3.01 0.69
N ASP A 387 4.02 2.41 1.06
CA ASP A 387 2.94 3.10 1.78
C ASP A 387 3.41 3.56 3.18
N SER A 388 4.21 2.75 3.86
CA SER A 388 5.07 3.15 4.97
C SER A 388 6.12 2.08 5.28
N TRP A 389 7.36 2.47 5.61
CA TRP A 389 8.33 1.50 6.13
C TRP A 389 8.16 1.20 7.64
N ASP A 390 7.24 1.87 8.33
CA ASP A 390 6.86 1.52 9.71
C ASP A 390 6.05 0.20 9.69
N PRO A 391 6.51 -0.87 10.39
CA PRO A 391 5.83 -2.17 10.39
C PRO A 391 4.37 -2.13 10.84
N GLN A 392 3.98 -1.17 11.70
CA GLN A 392 2.60 -0.99 12.15
C GLN A 392 1.73 -0.14 11.21
N ARG A 393 2.31 0.44 10.14
CA ARG A 393 1.60 1.32 9.19
C ARG A 393 1.55 0.79 7.76
N SER A 394 2.43 -0.15 7.40
CA SER A 394 2.39 -0.82 6.08
C SER A 394 1.16 -1.72 5.92
N TYR A 395 0.59 -1.72 4.73
CA TYR A 395 -0.46 -2.64 4.26
C TYR A 395 -0.05 -3.33 2.95
N TYR A 396 0.77 -2.69 2.11
CA TYR A 396 1.22 -3.28 0.84
C TYR A 396 2.03 -4.56 1.07
N GLY A 397 1.58 -5.70 0.54
CA GLY A 397 2.20 -7.00 0.79
C GLY A 397 3.65 -7.14 0.27
N PHE A 398 4.07 -6.33 -0.71
CA PHE A 398 5.48 -6.24 -1.09
C PHE A 398 6.33 -5.58 0.01
N VAL A 399 5.79 -4.55 0.68
CA VAL A 399 6.40 -3.91 1.85
C VAL A 399 6.40 -4.89 3.02
N TRP A 400 5.36 -5.71 3.20
CA TRP A 400 5.37 -6.76 4.22
C TRP A 400 6.49 -7.78 3.97
N ASN A 401 6.63 -8.29 2.75
CA ASN A 401 7.70 -9.22 2.39
C ASN A 401 9.09 -8.58 2.54
N PHE A 402 9.26 -7.32 2.12
CA PHE A 402 10.51 -6.57 2.25
C PHE A 402 10.85 -6.21 3.71
N SER A 403 9.85 -5.91 4.54
CA SER A 403 10.04 -5.54 5.95
C SER A 403 10.79 -6.60 6.73
N ARG A 404 10.69 -7.88 6.31
CA ARG A 404 11.41 -9.01 6.90
C ARG A 404 12.94 -8.83 6.88
N TYR A 405 13.51 -7.92 6.08
CA TYR A 405 14.94 -7.60 6.17
C TYR A 405 15.33 -6.88 7.47
N TYR A 406 14.45 -6.07 8.07
CA TYR A 406 14.73 -5.25 9.26
C TYR A 406 13.75 -5.48 10.44
N ALA A 407 12.60 -6.10 10.19
CA ALA A 407 11.57 -6.38 11.19
C ALA A 407 11.36 -7.91 11.35
N ARG A 408 11.49 -8.39 12.59
CA ARG A 408 11.18 -9.77 12.98
C ARG A 408 9.82 -9.85 13.68
N GLN A 409 9.25 -11.05 13.79
CA GLN A 409 7.95 -11.30 14.40
C GLN A 409 8.07 -12.44 15.43
N LEU A 410 7.03 -12.70 16.24
CA LEU A 410 7.01 -13.88 17.14
C LEU A 410 7.10 -15.18 16.33
N VAL A 411 6.24 -15.28 15.33
CA VAL A 411 6.14 -16.36 14.33
C VAL A 411 6.13 -15.71 12.95
N THR A 412 6.50 -16.46 11.91
CA THR A 412 6.47 -16.00 10.52
C THR A 412 6.18 -17.17 9.59
N TYR A 413 5.98 -16.90 8.31
CA TYR A 413 5.83 -17.93 7.28
C TYR A 413 7.17 -18.58 6.93
N ALA A 414 7.14 -19.89 6.66
CA ALA A 414 8.35 -20.65 6.36
C ALA A 414 9.02 -20.16 5.06
N PRO A 415 10.37 -20.07 5.01
CA PRO A 415 11.11 -19.79 3.79
C PRO A 415 11.12 -21.06 2.91
N LYS A 416 9.99 -21.31 2.24
CA LYS A 416 9.73 -22.49 1.42
C LYS A 416 8.93 -22.13 0.16
N PRO A 417 9.10 -22.89 -0.94
CA PRO A 417 8.42 -22.64 -2.20
C PRO A 417 6.93 -23.01 -2.18
N GLY A 418 6.11 -22.24 -2.90
CA GLY A 418 4.68 -22.45 -3.07
C GLY A 418 3.91 -22.54 -1.74
N LYS A 419 2.91 -23.44 -1.69
CA LYS A 419 2.07 -23.71 -0.52
C LYS A 419 2.84 -24.09 0.75
N ASP A 420 4.03 -24.68 0.63
CA ASP A 420 4.81 -25.11 1.79
C ASP A 420 5.30 -23.90 2.60
N GLY A 421 5.33 -22.70 2.00
CA GLY A 421 5.53 -21.44 2.72
C GLY A 421 4.41 -21.07 3.68
N THR A 422 3.17 -21.55 3.48
CA THR A 422 2.00 -21.25 4.34
C THR A 422 2.09 -21.86 5.74
N GLU A 423 3.10 -22.72 5.99
CA GLU A 423 3.46 -23.19 7.32
C GLU A 423 3.98 -22.02 8.17
N LEU A 424 3.30 -21.73 9.28
CA LEU A 424 3.85 -20.85 10.32
C LEU A 424 5.01 -21.55 11.04
N VAL A 425 6.07 -20.81 11.34
CA VAL A 425 7.27 -21.26 12.05
C VAL A 425 7.74 -20.20 13.06
N PRO A 426 8.47 -20.58 14.14
CA PRO A 426 8.86 -19.63 15.20
C PRO A 426 10.07 -18.77 14.80
N ASP A 427 9.92 -17.44 14.87
CA ASP A 427 10.97 -16.46 14.54
C ASP A 427 11.64 -15.92 15.81
N LEU A 428 11.12 -14.85 16.44
CA LEU A 428 11.60 -14.37 17.75
C LEU A 428 11.21 -15.32 18.88
N ALA A 429 10.13 -16.10 18.73
CA ALA A 429 9.74 -17.13 19.68
C ALA A 429 10.58 -18.41 19.51
N GLU A 430 10.81 -19.16 20.59
CA GLU A 430 11.49 -20.46 20.56
C GLU A 430 10.66 -21.53 19.83
N ARG A 431 9.34 -21.46 20.01
CA ARG A 431 8.30 -22.39 19.54
C ARG A 431 7.02 -21.62 19.19
N LYS A 432 6.05 -22.28 18.54
CA LYS A 432 4.68 -21.75 18.39
C LYS A 432 4.01 -21.55 19.75
N ALA A 433 2.88 -20.85 19.78
CA ALA A 433 2.15 -20.61 21.01
C ALA A 433 1.83 -21.91 21.75
N GLU A 434 1.97 -21.89 23.07
CA GLU A 434 1.20 -22.77 23.94
C GLU A 434 -0.22 -22.20 24.02
N VAL A 435 -1.16 -22.88 23.36
CA VAL A 435 -2.57 -22.44 23.23
C VAL A 435 -3.42 -23.11 24.30
N THR A 436 -4.06 -22.32 25.15
CA THR A 436 -4.88 -22.77 26.29
C THR A 436 -6.21 -22.02 26.34
N ASP A 437 -7.02 -22.30 27.38
CA ASP A 437 -8.35 -21.71 27.61
C ASP A 437 -9.33 -21.85 26.42
N GLY A 438 -9.19 -22.93 25.65
CA GLY A 438 -10.01 -23.22 24.47
C GLY A 438 -9.76 -22.26 23.30
N GLY A 439 -8.48 -21.95 23.01
CA GLY A 439 -8.11 -21.05 21.92
C GLY A 439 -8.15 -19.56 22.28
N LYS A 440 -8.14 -19.22 23.59
CA LYS A 440 -8.24 -17.85 24.09
C LYS A 440 -6.94 -17.30 24.68
N THR A 441 -6.03 -18.18 25.10
CA THR A 441 -4.76 -17.79 25.71
C THR A 441 -3.61 -18.33 24.87
N TYR A 442 -2.75 -17.45 24.35
CA TYR A 442 -1.57 -17.80 23.54
C TYR A 442 -0.32 -17.35 24.28
N THR A 443 0.53 -18.30 24.69
CA THR A 443 1.78 -18.01 25.42
C THR A 443 3.00 -18.32 24.56
N TYR A 444 3.90 -17.35 24.43
CA TYR A 444 5.20 -17.52 23.77
C TYR A 444 6.36 -17.31 24.74
N THR A 445 7.42 -18.08 24.53
CA THR A 445 8.76 -17.83 25.11
C THR A 445 9.67 -17.30 23.99
N LEU A 446 10.29 -16.14 24.19
CA LEU A 446 11.25 -15.53 23.27
C LEU A 446 12.59 -16.24 23.32
N ARG A 447 13.27 -16.35 22.18
CA ARG A 447 14.64 -16.89 22.07
C ARG A 447 15.63 -16.08 22.92
N ALA A 448 16.66 -16.75 23.41
CA ALA A 448 17.82 -16.06 23.97
C ALA A 448 18.68 -15.43 22.85
N GLY A 449 19.37 -14.33 23.15
CA GLY A 449 20.33 -13.71 22.22
C GLY A 449 19.71 -12.99 21.01
N ILE A 450 18.41 -12.68 21.04
CA ILE A 450 17.77 -11.76 20.09
C ILE A 450 18.10 -10.32 20.46
N THR A 451 18.55 -9.54 19.47
CA THR A 451 19.12 -8.21 19.67
C THR A 451 18.57 -7.20 18.69
N TRP A 452 18.47 -5.95 19.15
CA TRP A 452 18.32 -4.78 18.32
C TRP A 452 19.63 -4.44 17.58
N GLU A 453 19.57 -3.55 16.60
CA GLU A 453 20.74 -3.03 15.86
C GLU A 453 21.79 -2.25 16.69
N ASP A 454 21.51 -1.97 17.97
CA ASP A 454 22.46 -1.43 18.96
C ASP A 454 22.98 -2.49 19.95
N GLY A 455 22.68 -3.77 19.72
CA GLY A 455 23.15 -4.90 20.53
C GLY A 455 22.38 -5.12 21.83
N THR A 456 21.45 -4.24 22.18
CA THR A 456 20.55 -4.46 23.33
C THR A 456 19.56 -5.58 23.05
N ALA A 457 19.14 -6.31 24.09
CA ALA A 457 18.19 -7.40 23.95
C ALA A 457 16.79 -6.92 23.51
N ILE A 458 16.10 -7.73 22.70
CA ILE A 458 14.67 -7.56 22.42
C ILE A 458 13.88 -8.27 23.53
N THR A 459 12.88 -7.59 24.07
CA THR A 459 12.05 -8.07 25.19
C THR A 459 10.58 -8.29 24.80
N SER A 460 9.86 -9.03 25.63
CA SER A 460 8.40 -9.18 25.57
C SER A 460 7.67 -7.83 25.62
N GLN A 461 8.23 -6.86 26.36
CA GLN A 461 7.71 -5.49 26.46
C GLN A 461 7.83 -4.72 25.14
N ASP A 462 8.91 -4.92 24.37
CA ASP A 462 9.05 -4.28 23.05
C ASP A 462 8.04 -4.82 22.02
N ILE A 463 7.71 -6.12 22.10
CA ILE A 463 6.69 -6.76 21.25
C ILE A 463 5.30 -6.25 21.62
N LYS A 464 5.00 -6.19 22.93
CA LYS A 464 3.76 -5.59 23.43
C LYS A 464 3.63 -4.13 22.99
N TYR A 465 4.69 -3.34 23.13
CA TYR A 465 4.71 -1.93 22.71
C TYR A 465 4.44 -1.79 21.21
N GLY A 466 5.14 -2.58 20.37
CA GLY A 466 4.94 -2.60 18.92
C GLY A 466 3.48 -2.88 18.54
N ILE A 467 2.88 -3.94 19.09
CA ILE A 467 1.47 -4.27 18.86
C ILE A 467 0.54 -3.15 19.36
N GLU A 468 0.80 -2.57 20.53
CA GLU A 468 -0.03 -1.50 21.10
C GLU A 468 -0.04 -0.22 20.24
N ARG A 469 1.03 0.08 19.48
CA ARG A 469 1.08 1.24 18.56
C ARG A 469 -0.05 1.25 17.54
N ILE A 470 -0.61 0.09 17.17
CA ILE A 470 -1.73 -0.01 16.22
C ILE A 470 -2.99 0.73 16.73
N TRP A 471 -3.16 0.91 18.05
CA TRP A 471 -4.27 1.72 18.61
C TRP A 471 -4.03 3.24 18.56
N ALA A 472 -2.83 3.70 18.21
CA ALA A 472 -2.49 5.12 18.15
C ALA A 472 -2.83 5.74 16.78
N GLN A 473 -4.02 5.49 16.24
CA GLN A 473 -4.43 5.81 14.86
C GLN A 473 -4.31 7.29 14.43
N ASP A 474 -4.21 8.25 15.37
CA ASP A 474 -3.92 9.66 15.06
C ASP A 474 -2.50 9.86 14.47
N ASP A 475 -1.55 9.01 14.89
CA ASP A 475 -0.13 9.05 14.52
C ASP A 475 0.27 7.83 13.66
N ILE A 476 -0.36 6.67 13.94
CA ILE A 476 -0.04 5.33 13.42
C ILE A 476 -1.27 4.76 12.69
N SER A 477 -1.57 5.36 11.54
CA SER A 477 -2.60 4.88 10.62
C SER A 477 -2.00 4.25 9.36
N GLY A 478 -2.80 3.40 8.71
CA GLY A 478 -2.49 2.77 7.43
C GLY A 478 -2.42 1.24 7.48
N GLY A 479 -1.98 0.66 8.59
CA GLY A 479 -1.76 -0.79 8.73
C GLY A 479 -3.01 -1.61 9.08
N PRO A 480 -2.89 -2.95 9.11
CA PRO A 480 -4.00 -3.88 9.35
C PRO A 480 -4.51 -3.83 10.80
N THR A 481 -5.83 -4.00 10.96
CA THR A 481 -6.51 -3.84 12.27
C THR A 481 -6.99 -5.15 12.91
N PHE A 482 -6.72 -6.32 12.30
CA PHE A 482 -7.19 -7.63 12.78
C PHE A 482 -6.74 -7.94 14.22
N ILE A 483 -5.50 -7.60 14.59
CA ILE A 483 -4.99 -7.78 15.97
C ILE A 483 -5.81 -6.94 16.96
N GLN A 484 -6.27 -5.75 16.57
CA GLN A 484 -7.12 -4.92 17.42
C GLN A 484 -8.50 -5.56 17.60
N GLN A 485 -9.11 -6.04 16.51
CA GLN A 485 -10.39 -6.73 16.53
C GLN A 485 -10.33 -8.01 17.40
N ALA A 486 -9.21 -8.74 17.34
CA ALA A 486 -9.00 -9.97 18.12
C ALA A 486 -8.75 -9.71 19.61
N LEU A 487 -8.03 -8.64 19.99
CA LEU A 487 -7.63 -8.38 21.39
C LEU A 487 -8.53 -7.37 22.13
N ASP A 488 -9.13 -6.42 21.43
CA ASP A 488 -9.98 -5.34 21.98
C ASP A 488 -11.10 -4.98 20.98
N PRO A 489 -12.07 -5.88 20.72
CA PRO A 489 -13.16 -5.65 19.77
C PRO A 489 -14.06 -4.45 20.13
N GLY A 490 -13.99 -3.95 21.37
CA GLY A 490 -14.66 -2.72 21.80
C GLY A 490 -13.85 -1.43 21.57
N LEU A 491 -12.61 -1.54 21.06
CA LEU A 491 -11.65 -0.44 20.85
C LEU A 491 -11.54 0.48 22.09
N THR A 492 -11.49 -0.15 23.26
CA THR A 492 -11.46 0.52 24.57
C THR A 492 -10.10 1.14 24.86
N TYR A 493 -9.01 0.50 24.42
CA TYR A 493 -7.66 1.03 24.53
C TYR A 493 -7.45 2.18 23.54
N LYS A 494 -6.60 3.16 23.90
CA LYS A 494 -6.38 4.40 23.12
C LYS A 494 -4.95 4.55 22.60
N GLY A 495 -4.17 3.48 22.67
CA GLY A 495 -2.79 3.42 22.21
C GLY A 495 -1.76 3.96 23.22
N PRO A 496 -0.49 3.58 23.07
CA PRO A 496 0.57 3.81 24.06
C PRO A 496 0.92 5.29 24.22
N TYR A 497 0.60 6.14 23.23
CA TYR A 497 0.83 7.59 23.32
C TYR A 497 -0.20 8.30 24.22
N LYS A 498 -1.36 7.68 24.47
CA LYS A 498 -2.44 8.21 25.31
C LYS A 498 -2.59 7.46 26.64
N ASP A 499 -1.93 6.32 26.80
CA ASP A 499 -1.87 5.59 28.07
C ASP A 499 -1.21 6.46 29.16
N THR A 500 -1.72 6.39 30.38
CA THR A 500 -1.19 7.10 31.55
C THR A 500 -0.31 6.23 32.45
N SER A 501 -0.22 4.93 32.20
CA SER A 501 0.72 4.03 32.87
C SER A 501 2.18 4.52 32.75
N LYS A 502 3.04 4.06 33.67
CA LYS A 502 4.47 4.44 33.73
C LYS A 502 5.24 3.92 32.51
N ASP A 503 4.93 2.70 32.11
CA ASP A 503 5.53 1.93 31.03
C ASP A 503 4.86 2.12 29.67
N LYS A 504 3.65 2.69 29.60
CA LYS A 504 2.85 2.86 28.37
C LYS A 504 2.50 1.52 27.72
N LEU A 505 2.15 0.54 28.55
CA LEU A 505 1.83 -0.85 28.18
C LEU A 505 0.43 -1.24 28.71
N GLY A 506 -0.56 -0.40 28.45
CA GLY A 506 -1.88 -0.45 29.10
C GLY A 506 -2.86 -1.51 28.58
N LEU A 507 -2.57 -2.18 27.46
CA LEU A 507 -3.49 -3.17 26.89
C LEU A 507 -3.50 -4.45 27.75
N LYS A 508 -4.58 -4.62 28.52
CA LYS A 508 -4.77 -5.74 29.46
C LYS A 508 -4.79 -7.12 28.78
N ALA A 509 -5.13 -7.17 27.50
CA ALA A 509 -5.14 -8.38 26.68
C ALA A 509 -3.73 -8.91 26.37
N ILE A 510 -2.67 -8.14 26.63
CA ILE A 510 -1.28 -8.58 26.47
C ILE A 510 -0.57 -8.47 27.82
N GLN A 511 0.00 -9.58 28.28
CA GLN A 511 0.76 -9.66 29.52
C GLN A 511 2.21 -10.04 29.23
N THR A 512 3.13 -9.45 29.97
CA THR A 512 4.58 -9.68 29.86
C THR A 512 5.11 -10.03 31.25
N PRO A 513 4.95 -11.30 31.72
CA PRO A 513 5.31 -11.69 33.09
C PRO A 513 6.80 -11.50 33.41
N ASP A 514 7.64 -11.60 32.39
CA ASP A 514 9.09 -11.38 32.40
C ASP A 514 9.55 -10.96 30.99
N ASP A 515 10.83 -10.60 30.82
CA ASP A 515 11.39 -10.09 29.57
C ASP A 515 11.33 -11.07 28.38
N ARG A 516 11.11 -12.37 28.63
CA ARG A 516 11.07 -13.44 27.61
C ARG A 516 9.71 -14.10 27.47
N THR A 517 8.75 -13.85 28.35
CA THR A 517 7.40 -14.42 28.26
C THR A 517 6.39 -13.36 27.81
N ILE A 518 5.60 -13.67 26.78
CA ILE A 518 4.44 -12.86 26.37
C ILE A 518 3.20 -13.74 26.27
N VAL A 519 2.09 -13.23 26.83
CA VAL A 519 0.80 -13.93 26.90
C VAL A 519 -0.29 -13.04 26.32
N PHE A 520 -0.96 -13.53 25.28
CA PHE A 520 -2.15 -12.89 24.71
C PHE A 520 -3.41 -13.54 25.29
N LYS A 521 -4.41 -12.72 25.62
CA LYS A 521 -5.71 -13.12 26.18
C LYS A 521 -6.84 -12.53 25.37
N LEU A 522 -7.42 -13.35 24.49
CA LEU A 522 -8.49 -12.96 23.59
C LEU A 522 -9.86 -13.13 24.30
N PRO A 523 -10.84 -12.24 24.07
CA PRO A 523 -12.19 -12.37 24.62
C PRO A 523 -12.99 -13.51 23.98
N LYS A 524 -12.69 -13.85 22.71
CA LYS A 524 -13.22 -14.99 21.95
C LYS A 524 -12.06 -15.85 21.45
N ALA A 525 -12.31 -17.13 21.15
CA ALA A 525 -11.29 -17.97 20.54
C ALA A 525 -11.04 -17.54 19.08
N ASN A 526 -9.79 -17.63 18.60
CA ASN A 526 -9.45 -17.34 17.21
C ASN A 526 -8.24 -18.18 16.74
N GLY A 527 -8.48 -19.26 15.98
CA GLY A 527 -7.42 -20.16 15.48
C GLY A 527 -6.44 -19.51 14.50
N ASP A 528 -6.88 -18.45 13.82
CA ASP A 528 -6.05 -17.68 12.90
C ASP A 528 -5.19 -16.60 13.61
N PHE A 529 -5.20 -16.52 14.94
CA PHE A 529 -4.46 -15.48 15.68
C PHE A 529 -2.93 -15.56 15.48
N GLU A 530 -2.35 -16.76 15.39
CA GLU A 530 -0.92 -16.90 15.03
C GLU A 530 -0.62 -16.38 13.61
N ARG A 531 -1.60 -16.43 12.68
CA ARG A 531 -1.46 -15.86 11.32
C ARG A 531 -1.47 -14.33 11.35
N MET A 532 -2.26 -13.72 12.25
CA MET A 532 -2.23 -12.27 12.47
C MET A 532 -0.89 -11.83 13.07
N LEU A 533 -0.35 -12.59 14.03
CA LEU A 533 0.97 -12.35 14.63
C LEU A 533 2.16 -12.58 13.69
N ALA A 534 1.94 -13.16 12.51
CA ALA A 534 2.93 -13.29 11.45
C ALA A 534 3.02 -12.05 10.53
N THR A 535 2.12 -11.07 10.67
CA THR A 535 2.16 -9.81 9.93
C THR A 535 3.18 -8.83 10.53
N PRO A 536 3.72 -7.86 9.75
CA PRO A 536 4.65 -6.86 10.27
C PRO A 536 4.08 -5.99 11.40
N SER A 537 2.76 -5.85 11.47
CA SER A 537 2.10 -5.11 12.56
C SER A 537 2.39 -5.69 13.95
N ALA A 538 2.72 -6.98 14.03
CA ALA A 538 3.12 -7.67 15.27
C ALA A 538 4.63 -7.59 15.59
N SER A 539 5.43 -6.88 14.79
CA SER A 539 6.85 -6.69 15.06
C SER A 539 7.10 -5.83 16.31
N PRO A 540 8.18 -6.09 17.07
CA PRO A 540 8.54 -5.24 18.20
C PRO A 540 8.91 -3.83 17.73
N VAL A 541 8.72 -2.86 18.62
CA VAL A 541 9.27 -1.51 18.47
C VAL A 541 9.96 -1.12 19.76
N LYS A 542 11.23 -0.73 19.68
CA LYS A 542 11.97 -0.22 20.83
C LYS A 542 11.43 1.15 21.21
N LYS A 543 10.70 1.23 22.32
CA LYS A 543 10.03 2.47 22.79
C LYS A 543 10.93 3.71 22.83
N THR A 544 12.22 3.57 23.16
CA THR A 544 13.18 4.69 23.20
C THR A 544 13.62 5.20 21.82
N LYS A 545 13.18 4.55 20.74
CA LYS A 545 13.48 4.87 19.34
C LYS A 545 12.22 5.23 18.54
N ASP A 546 11.03 5.15 19.15
CA ASP A 546 9.76 5.44 18.49
C ASP A 546 9.60 6.95 18.26
N THR A 547 9.73 7.38 17.01
CA THR A 547 9.54 8.76 16.56
C THR A 547 8.13 8.99 15.97
N LYS A 548 7.16 8.14 16.35
CA LYS A 548 5.77 8.16 15.89
C LYS A 548 5.67 8.07 14.37
N GLY A 549 4.95 8.99 13.71
CA GLY A 549 4.83 9.01 12.25
C GLY A 549 6.15 9.10 11.49
N LYS A 550 7.24 9.60 12.11
CA LYS A 550 8.60 9.62 11.53
C LYS A 550 9.37 8.30 11.71
N TYR A 551 8.82 7.31 12.40
CA TYR A 551 9.49 6.02 12.59
C TYR A 551 9.67 5.28 11.26
N GLN A 552 8.78 5.55 10.29
CA GLN A 552 8.90 5.10 8.90
C GLN A 552 10.18 5.59 8.20
N ASP A 553 10.79 6.69 8.64
CA ASP A 553 11.91 7.31 7.93
C ASP A 553 13.24 6.58 8.27
N ASN A 554 13.29 5.91 9.42
CA ASN A 554 14.40 5.05 9.87
C ASN A 554 13.90 4.05 10.95
N PRO A 555 13.18 2.97 10.56
CA PRO A 555 12.72 1.94 11.48
C PRO A 555 13.88 1.23 12.17
N PHE A 556 13.86 1.20 13.50
CA PHE A 556 14.92 0.58 14.29
C PHE A 556 14.90 -0.94 14.14
N SER A 557 16.01 -1.53 13.69
CA SER A 557 16.00 -2.91 13.21
C SER A 557 16.15 -3.97 14.30
N SER A 558 15.31 -4.99 14.18
CA SER A 558 15.43 -6.30 14.85
C SER A 558 15.96 -7.40 13.90
N GLY A 559 16.08 -7.10 12.60
CA GLY A 559 16.42 -8.05 11.54
C GLY A 559 17.90 -8.06 11.12
N PRO A 560 18.25 -8.88 10.11
CA PRO A 560 19.61 -8.98 9.57
C PRO A 560 20.14 -7.73 8.86
N TYR A 561 19.27 -6.80 8.49
CA TYR A 561 19.65 -5.52 7.87
C TYR A 561 19.04 -4.35 8.64
N LYS A 562 19.66 -3.19 8.54
CA LYS A 562 19.17 -1.91 9.06
C LYS A 562 19.25 -0.85 7.97
N PHE A 563 18.50 0.23 8.16
CA PHE A 563 18.52 1.37 7.24
C PHE A 563 19.90 2.02 7.22
N GLY A 564 20.48 2.16 6.03
CA GLY A 564 21.71 2.91 5.78
C GLY A 564 21.38 4.34 5.35
N SER A 565 20.53 4.46 4.33
CA SER A 565 19.96 5.74 3.87
C SER A 565 18.55 5.52 3.31
N TYR A 566 17.69 6.53 3.41
CA TYR A 566 16.39 6.56 2.77
C TYR A 566 16.08 7.98 2.31
N GLU A 567 15.79 8.13 1.03
CA GLU A 567 15.35 9.36 0.40
C GLU A 567 13.95 9.10 -0.19
N PRO A 568 12.88 9.61 0.45
CA PRO A 568 11.50 9.34 0.07
C PRO A 568 11.23 9.62 -1.42
N ARG A 569 10.63 8.65 -2.10
CA ARG A 569 10.35 8.63 -3.56
C ARG A 569 11.59 8.64 -4.47
N THR A 570 12.78 8.36 -3.94
CA THR A 570 14.02 8.30 -4.75
C THR A 570 14.80 7.01 -4.51
N SER A 571 15.18 6.71 -3.25
CA SER A 571 16.02 5.53 -2.97
C SER A 571 15.97 5.05 -1.52
N LEU A 572 16.33 3.78 -1.32
CA LEU A 572 16.54 3.15 -0.02
C LEU A 572 17.78 2.25 -0.07
N GLU A 573 18.71 2.39 0.89
CA GLU A 573 19.77 1.42 1.15
C GLU A 573 19.53 0.74 2.51
N LEU A 574 19.52 -0.60 2.51
CA LEU A 574 19.70 -1.40 3.72
C LEU A 574 21.11 -2.00 3.75
N ILE A 575 21.77 -1.89 4.89
CA ILE A 575 23.10 -2.44 5.18
C ILE A 575 22.98 -3.53 6.26
N ARG A 576 23.96 -4.44 6.35
CA ARG A 576 23.96 -5.48 7.41
C ARG A 576 23.83 -4.88 8.82
N ASN A 577 22.96 -5.49 9.63
CA ASN A 577 22.94 -5.31 11.06
C ASN A 577 24.05 -6.18 11.68
N THR A 578 25.13 -5.56 12.18
CA THR A 578 26.26 -6.27 12.80
C THR A 578 25.89 -6.96 14.10
N GLU A 579 24.82 -6.52 14.77
CA GLU A 579 24.38 -7.03 16.06
C GLU A 579 23.40 -8.19 15.96
N TRP A 580 22.72 -8.34 14.82
CA TRP A 580 21.98 -9.56 14.50
C TRP A 580 22.95 -10.74 14.33
N LYS A 581 22.66 -11.85 15.01
CA LYS A 581 23.45 -13.09 14.90
C LYS A 581 22.59 -14.17 14.27
N ARG A 582 23.09 -14.84 13.21
CA ARG A 582 22.38 -15.90 12.49
C ARG A 582 21.87 -17.03 13.39
N ALA A 583 22.61 -17.36 14.46
CA ALA A 583 22.19 -18.36 15.44
C ALA A 583 20.86 -18.03 16.17
N SER A 584 20.45 -16.75 16.18
CA SER A 584 19.17 -16.30 16.76
C SER A 584 18.00 -16.33 15.76
N ASP A 585 18.24 -16.60 14.48
CA ASP A 585 17.28 -16.45 13.37
C ASP A 585 17.28 -17.70 12.47
N PRO A 586 16.29 -18.60 12.62
CA PRO A 586 16.20 -19.81 11.82
C PRO A 586 15.65 -19.56 10.40
N ILE A 587 15.24 -18.33 10.08
CA ILE A 587 14.46 -17.99 8.89
C ILE A 587 15.34 -17.37 7.82
N ARG A 588 16.05 -16.29 8.15
CA ARG A 588 16.62 -15.37 7.16
C ARG A 588 18.04 -15.77 6.79
N THR A 589 18.35 -15.86 5.50
CA THR A 589 19.69 -16.28 5.05
C THR A 589 20.72 -15.17 5.16
N ALA A 590 20.28 -13.92 4.92
CA ALA A 590 21.10 -12.70 4.89
C ALA A 590 22.31 -12.82 3.93
N LEU A 591 22.09 -13.27 2.69
CA LEU A 591 23.18 -13.48 1.74
C LEU A 591 23.80 -12.16 1.24
N PRO A 592 23.06 -11.16 0.73
CA PRO A 592 23.65 -9.89 0.26
C PRO A 592 24.33 -9.09 1.37
N ASP A 593 25.36 -8.31 1.06
CA ASP A 593 25.94 -7.32 1.98
C ASP A 593 25.14 -6.03 2.05
N ARG A 594 24.50 -5.69 0.92
CA ARG A 594 23.66 -4.50 0.74
C ARG A 594 22.39 -4.87 -0.02
N ILE A 595 21.32 -4.14 0.28
CA ILE A 595 20.08 -4.18 -0.49
C ILE A 595 19.75 -2.74 -0.85
N THR A 596 19.59 -2.45 -2.14
CA THR A 596 19.25 -1.10 -2.63
C THR A 596 17.94 -1.13 -3.38
N VAL A 597 17.04 -0.18 -3.11
CA VAL A 597 15.84 0.09 -3.92
C VAL A 597 16.05 1.42 -4.63
N ASN A 598 15.87 1.44 -5.95
CA ASN A 598 15.67 2.69 -6.70
C ASN A 598 14.19 2.87 -7.01
N ILE A 599 13.66 4.07 -6.80
CA ILE A 599 12.26 4.40 -7.07
C ILE A 599 12.24 5.24 -8.36
N GLY A 600 11.94 4.58 -9.47
CA GLY A 600 11.82 5.18 -10.79
C GLY A 600 10.41 5.70 -11.05
N SER A 601 10.24 6.56 -12.07
CA SER A 601 8.97 7.22 -12.37
C SER A 601 8.06 6.49 -13.36
N ASP A 602 8.57 5.49 -14.09
CA ASP A 602 7.85 4.82 -15.18
C ASP A 602 8.13 3.31 -15.25
N GLU A 603 7.06 2.52 -15.35
CA GLU A 603 7.08 1.05 -15.33
C GLU A 603 7.79 0.46 -16.56
N GLN A 604 7.66 1.09 -17.73
CA GLN A 604 8.32 0.62 -18.94
C GLN A 604 9.83 0.86 -18.90
N THR A 605 10.25 2.00 -18.34
CA THR A 605 11.66 2.35 -18.10
C THR A 605 12.28 1.42 -17.07
N ASN A 606 11.59 1.17 -15.95
CA ASN A 606 12.02 0.20 -14.94
C ASN A 606 12.19 -1.20 -15.54
N THR A 607 11.25 -1.63 -16.40
CA THR A 607 11.34 -2.93 -17.07
C THR A 607 12.52 -3.02 -18.03
N LYS A 608 12.84 -1.95 -18.78
CA LYS A 608 14.02 -1.91 -19.67
C LYS A 608 15.32 -2.09 -18.88
N ALA A 609 15.45 -1.39 -17.74
CA ALA A 609 16.62 -1.51 -16.86
C ALA A 609 16.75 -2.91 -16.23
N LEU A 610 15.63 -3.55 -15.86
CA LEU A 610 15.60 -4.96 -15.45
C LEU A 610 16.09 -5.88 -16.57
N PHE A 611 15.56 -5.75 -17.79
CA PHE A 611 15.96 -6.60 -18.92
C PHE A 611 17.42 -6.40 -19.33
N ALA A 612 17.96 -5.19 -19.17
CA ALA A 612 19.38 -4.87 -19.35
C ALA A 612 20.30 -5.49 -18.27
N GLY A 613 19.76 -5.74 -17.07
CA GLY A 613 20.49 -6.29 -15.92
C GLY A 613 21.06 -5.24 -14.97
N ASP A 614 20.63 -3.98 -15.08
CA ASP A 614 21.03 -2.90 -14.18
C ASP A 614 20.52 -3.15 -12.75
N TYR A 615 19.32 -3.74 -12.66
CA TYR A 615 18.60 -4.17 -11.46
C TYR A 615 18.21 -5.65 -11.56
N ASP A 616 17.94 -6.28 -10.41
CA ASP A 616 17.66 -7.71 -10.32
C ASP A 616 16.17 -8.05 -10.30
N LEU A 617 15.36 -7.21 -9.67
CA LEU A 617 13.97 -7.51 -9.35
C LEU A 617 13.12 -6.24 -9.24
N ASP A 618 11.89 -6.29 -9.77
CA ASP A 618 10.83 -5.33 -9.44
C ASP A 618 10.34 -5.58 -8.00
N LEU A 619 10.45 -4.56 -7.14
CA LEU A 619 10.04 -4.61 -5.75
C LEU A 619 8.53 -4.80 -5.60
N GLU A 620 7.71 -4.13 -6.41
CA GLU A 620 6.26 -4.28 -6.31
C GLU A 620 5.82 -5.67 -6.80
N SER A 621 6.59 -6.22 -7.75
CA SER A 621 6.21 -7.38 -8.57
C SER A 621 4.84 -7.15 -9.21
N SER A 622 4.65 -5.93 -9.72
CA SER A 622 3.41 -5.35 -10.25
C SER A 622 2.86 -6.11 -11.46
N GLY A 623 3.76 -6.74 -12.20
CA GLY A 623 3.51 -7.47 -13.44
C GLY A 623 4.19 -6.78 -14.62
N LEU A 624 4.39 -7.49 -15.72
CA LEU A 624 4.88 -6.86 -16.95
C LEU A 624 3.75 -6.15 -17.71
N THR A 625 3.99 -4.92 -18.15
CA THR A 625 3.13 -4.24 -19.14
C THR A 625 2.93 -5.13 -20.38
N ALA A 626 1.82 -4.96 -21.11
CA ALA A 626 1.55 -5.77 -22.31
C ALA A 626 2.69 -5.72 -23.36
N ALA A 627 3.32 -4.55 -23.53
CA ALA A 627 4.48 -4.39 -24.40
C ALA A 627 5.72 -5.13 -23.87
N SER A 628 6.02 -4.96 -22.58
CA SER A 628 7.13 -5.66 -21.91
C SER A 628 6.96 -7.18 -21.94
N LEU A 629 5.74 -7.68 -21.76
CA LEU A 629 5.43 -9.11 -21.80
C LEU A 629 5.57 -9.68 -23.22
N ALA A 630 5.15 -8.94 -24.25
CA ALA A 630 5.36 -9.33 -25.65
C ALA A 630 6.86 -9.39 -26.02
N GLN A 631 7.65 -8.42 -25.56
CA GLN A 631 9.11 -8.42 -25.71
C GLN A 631 9.74 -9.61 -24.97
N ALA A 632 9.35 -9.86 -23.72
CA ALA A 632 9.87 -10.97 -22.93
C ALA A 632 9.52 -12.33 -23.53
N THR A 633 8.31 -12.49 -24.07
CA THR A 633 7.82 -13.76 -24.65
C THR A 633 8.49 -14.08 -25.98
N SER A 634 8.77 -13.06 -26.81
CA SER A 634 9.43 -13.22 -28.12
C SER A 634 10.94 -13.49 -28.02
N SER A 635 11.59 -13.15 -26.91
CA SER A 635 13.01 -13.46 -26.64
C SER A 635 13.17 -14.74 -25.80
N SER A 636 13.91 -15.73 -26.30
CA SER A 636 14.17 -16.97 -25.56
C SER A 636 14.86 -16.74 -24.21
N GLY A 637 15.82 -15.81 -24.14
CA GLY A 637 16.57 -15.47 -22.94
C GLY A 637 15.82 -14.61 -21.90
N LEU A 638 14.76 -13.90 -22.31
CA LEU A 638 13.84 -13.23 -21.39
C LEU A 638 12.73 -14.20 -20.94
N ARG A 639 12.14 -14.96 -21.86
CA ARG A 639 11.10 -15.95 -21.56
C ARG A 639 11.55 -17.05 -20.60
N ALA A 640 12.83 -17.42 -20.62
CA ALA A 640 13.42 -18.36 -19.64
C ALA A 640 13.52 -17.81 -18.20
N ARG A 641 13.09 -16.56 -17.97
CA ARG A 641 13.13 -15.83 -16.69
C ARG A 641 11.79 -15.17 -16.33
N LEU A 642 10.71 -15.56 -17.02
CA LEU A 642 9.34 -15.28 -16.63
C LEU A 642 8.84 -16.35 -15.66
N ASP A 643 8.00 -15.94 -14.73
CA ASP A 643 7.29 -16.80 -13.79
C ASP A 643 5.87 -16.25 -13.59
N SER A 644 4.84 -17.10 -13.58
CA SER A 644 3.41 -16.72 -13.46
C SER A 644 2.73 -17.42 -12.27
N PRO A 645 3.14 -17.12 -11.02
CA PRO A 645 2.48 -17.63 -9.81
C PRO A 645 1.07 -17.07 -9.65
N SER A 646 0.22 -17.81 -8.93
CA SER A 646 -1.03 -17.24 -8.40
C SER A 646 -0.70 -16.19 -7.35
N ASN A 647 -1.38 -15.05 -7.41
CA ASN A 647 -1.23 -13.97 -6.44
C ASN A 647 -2.28 -14.01 -5.32
N GLY A 648 -3.04 -15.11 -5.22
CA GLY A 648 -4.07 -15.31 -4.19
C GLY A 648 -5.32 -14.43 -4.32
N SER A 649 -5.40 -13.56 -5.33
CA SER A 649 -6.56 -12.68 -5.53
C SER A 649 -7.62 -13.29 -6.45
N LEU A 650 -8.89 -12.96 -6.17
CA LEU A 650 -10.05 -13.25 -7.00
C LEU A 650 -10.50 -11.96 -7.68
N LEU A 651 -10.71 -12.01 -9.00
CA LEU A 651 -11.53 -11.05 -9.73
C LEU A 651 -12.96 -11.57 -9.84
N PHE A 652 -13.95 -10.77 -9.44
CA PHE A 652 -15.35 -11.16 -9.40
C PHE A 652 -16.29 -9.96 -9.53
N ALA A 653 -17.60 -10.22 -9.58
CA ALA A 653 -18.61 -9.18 -9.41
C ALA A 653 -19.65 -9.57 -8.34
N ALA A 654 -19.99 -8.63 -7.47
CA ALA A 654 -21.12 -8.76 -6.56
C ALA A 654 -22.43 -8.43 -7.28
N LEU A 655 -23.52 -9.08 -6.86
CA LEU A 655 -24.88 -8.86 -7.35
C LEU A 655 -25.79 -8.41 -6.18
N PRO A 656 -25.83 -7.10 -5.85
CA PRO A 656 -26.45 -6.60 -4.62
C PRO A 656 -27.94 -6.91 -4.54
N ARG A 657 -28.35 -7.59 -3.44
CA ARG A 657 -29.76 -7.95 -3.20
C ARG A 657 -30.66 -6.72 -3.01
N SER A 658 -30.09 -5.53 -2.79
CA SER A 658 -30.80 -4.25 -2.66
C SER A 658 -31.24 -3.64 -4.00
N VAL A 659 -30.71 -4.11 -5.14
CA VAL A 659 -31.02 -3.61 -6.49
C VAL A 659 -31.95 -4.59 -7.22
N LYS A 660 -33.17 -4.16 -7.56
CA LYS A 660 -34.11 -4.98 -8.35
C LYS A 660 -33.68 -5.07 -9.82
N PRO A 661 -33.92 -6.18 -10.53
CA PRO A 661 -34.57 -7.42 -10.09
C PRO A 661 -33.62 -8.44 -9.42
N LEU A 662 -32.36 -8.08 -9.14
CA LEU A 662 -31.33 -8.99 -8.61
C LEU A 662 -31.54 -9.37 -7.13
N ASN A 663 -32.57 -8.85 -6.48
CA ASN A 663 -33.12 -9.44 -5.26
C ASN A 663 -33.64 -10.88 -5.51
N ASN A 664 -34.13 -11.19 -6.73
CA ASN A 664 -34.52 -12.54 -7.13
C ASN A 664 -33.28 -13.39 -7.49
N VAL A 665 -33.16 -14.58 -6.89
CA VAL A 665 -32.07 -15.52 -7.16
C VAL A 665 -32.00 -15.96 -8.62
N HIS A 666 -33.14 -16.11 -9.29
CA HIS A 666 -33.19 -16.53 -10.69
C HIS A 666 -32.56 -15.47 -11.63
N CYS A 667 -32.81 -14.17 -11.40
CA CYS A 667 -32.12 -13.12 -12.16
C CYS A 667 -30.61 -13.11 -11.92
N ARG A 668 -30.14 -13.45 -10.72
CA ARG A 668 -28.71 -13.59 -10.44
C ARG A 668 -28.11 -14.80 -11.15
N LYS A 669 -28.77 -15.96 -11.10
CA LYS A 669 -28.35 -17.17 -11.84
C LYS A 669 -28.29 -16.93 -13.35
N ALA A 670 -29.24 -16.19 -13.92
CA ALA A 670 -29.20 -15.79 -15.32
C ALA A 670 -27.93 -15.00 -15.68
N VAL A 671 -27.52 -14.03 -14.84
CA VAL A 671 -26.24 -13.30 -15.01
C VAL A 671 -25.03 -14.24 -14.95
N LEU A 672 -25.04 -15.21 -14.03
CA LEU A 672 -23.94 -16.18 -13.88
C LEU A 672 -23.80 -17.14 -15.07
N TYR A 673 -24.91 -17.63 -15.62
CA TYR A 673 -24.91 -18.49 -16.81
C TYR A 673 -24.59 -17.72 -18.10
N ALA A 674 -25.03 -16.46 -18.23
CA ALA A 674 -24.78 -15.63 -19.41
C ALA A 674 -23.35 -15.04 -19.50
N ALA A 675 -22.53 -15.15 -18.47
CA ALA A 675 -21.17 -14.58 -18.44
C ALA A 675 -20.14 -15.46 -19.19
N ASP A 676 -19.59 -14.94 -20.30
CA ASP A 676 -18.46 -15.55 -21.03
C ASP A 676 -17.14 -15.24 -20.31
N ARG A 677 -16.88 -15.99 -19.23
CA ARG A 677 -15.67 -15.89 -18.41
C ARG A 677 -14.38 -16.08 -19.21
N GLU A 678 -14.42 -16.79 -20.35
CA GLU A 678 -13.24 -16.93 -21.22
C GLU A 678 -12.97 -15.66 -22.04
N ASN A 679 -14.00 -14.98 -22.55
CA ASN A 679 -13.82 -13.66 -23.17
C ASN A 679 -13.48 -12.59 -22.13
N MET A 680 -13.94 -12.75 -20.88
CA MET A 680 -13.52 -11.91 -19.76
C MET A 680 -12.05 -12.16 -19.40
N ARG A 681 -11.59 -13.41 -19.37
CA ARG A 681 -10.17 -13.76 -19.23
C ARG A 681 -9.31 -13.13 -20.32
N THR A 682 -9.78 -13.22 -21.56
CA THR A 682 -9.11 -12.60 -22.72
C THR A 682 -9.02 -11.08 -22.54
N ALA A 683 -10.11 -10.41 -22.12
CA ALA A 683 -10.13 -8.97 -21.85
C ALA A 683 -9.24 -8.56 -20.65
N ALA A 684 -9.01 -9.46 -19.69
CA ALA A 684 -8.10 -9.25 -18.57
C ALA A 684 -6.60 -9.44 -18.92
N GLY A 685 -6.27 -9.84 -20.15
CA GLY A 685 -4.89 -10.11 -20.59
C GLY A 685 -4.58 -11.58 -20.95
N GLY A 686 -5.58 -12.47 -20.95
CA GLY A 686 -5.45 -13.87 -21.35
C GLY A 686 -5.03 -14.82 -20.22
N SER A 687 -4.69 -16.06 -20.57
CA SER A 687 -4.43 -17.14 -19.60
C SER A 687 -3.27 -16.90 -18.64
N GLN A 688 -2.36 -15.99 -18.96
CA GLN A 688 -1.22 -15.64 -18.09
C GLN A 688 -1.63 -14.75 -16.90
N THR A 689 -2.83 -14.16 -16.91
CA THR A 689 -3.32 -13.27 -15.84
C THR A 689 -4.25 -13.96 -14.85
N GLY A 690 -4.62 -15.22 -15.09
CA GLY A 690 -5.40 -16.03 -14.16
C GLY A 690 -6.08 -17.26 -14.77
N ASP A 691 -6.53 -18.15 -13.89
CA ASP A 691 -7.37 -19.29 -14.24
C ASP A 691 -8.85 -18.95 -14.00
N ILE A 692 -9.76 -19.57 -14.74
CA ILE A 692 -11.21 -19.33 -14.59
C ILE A 692 -11.67 -19.81 -13.21
N ALA A 693 -12.36 -18.94 -12.46
CA ALA A 693 -12.89 -19.28 -11.14
C ALA A 693 -14.31 -19.87 -11.23
N PRO A 694 -14.57 -21.11 -10.76
CA PRO A 694 -15.92 -21.66 -10.63
C PRO A 694 -16.66 -21.22 -9.35
N HIS A 695 -15.92 -20.87 -8.30
CA HIS A 695 -16.43 -20.50 -6.98
C HIS A 695 -15.62 -19.35 -6.36
N MET A 696 -16.04 -18.84 -5.19
CA MET A 696 -15.44 -17.67 -4.56
C MET A 696 -14.08 -17.93 -3.89
N LEU A 697 -13.90 -19.08 -3.24
CA LEU A 697 -12.68 -19.35 -2.45
C LEU A 697 -11.45 -19.63 -3.35
N PRO A 698 -10.32 -18.91 -3.25
CA PRO A 698 -9.14 -19.19 -4.08
C PRO A 698 -8.40 -20.48 -3.70
N PRO A 699 -7.70 -21.15 -4.66
CA PRO A 699 -6.95 -22.39 -4.39
C PRO A 699 -5.85 -22.29 -3.33
N THR A 700 -5.36 -21.08 -3.05
CA THR A 700 -4.36 -20.78 -1.99
C THR A 700 -4.97 -20.71 -0.59
N ILE A 701 -6.30 -20.82 -0.46
CA ILE A 701 -7.02 -20.79 0.82
C ILE A 701 -7.50 -22.20 1.18
N VAL A 702 -7.19 -22.63 2.41
CA VAL A 702 -7.62 -23.94 2.94
C VAL A 702 -9.15 -24.03 2.95
N GLY A 703 -9.69 -25.12 2.40
CA GLY A 703 -11.12 -25.31 2.16
C GLY A 703 -11.56 -25.12 0.70
N SER A 704 -10.67 -24.62 -0.18
CA SER A 704 -10.94 -24.57 -1.63
C SER A 704 -11.06 -25.98 -2.23
N ASP A 705 -12.11 -26.21 -3.02
CA ASP A 705 -12.43 -27.49 -3.67
C ASP A 705 -12.64 -27.26 -5.17
N SER A 706 -11.60 -27.50 -5.97
CA SER A 706 -11.62 -27.27 -7.42
C SER A 706 -12.58 -28.19 -8.19
N SER A 707 -13.20 -29.19 -7.55
CA SER A 707 -14.26 -30.01 -8.14
C SER A 707 -15.65 -29.39 -8.01
N TYR A 708 -15.83 -28.41 -7.12
CA TYR A 708 -17.11 -27.74 -6.90
C TYR A 708 -17.38 -26.69 -7.98
N ASP A 709 -18.12 -27.07 -9.01
CA ASP A 709 -18.50 -26.20 -10.12
C ASP A 709 -20.03 -26.03 -10.23
N PRO A 710 -20.67 -25.22 -9.35
CA PRO A 710 -22.12 -25.14 -9.22
C PRO A 710 -22.86 -24.63 -10.46
N TYR A 711 -22.14 -23.99 -11.39
CA TYR A 711 -22.69 -23.42 -12.63
C TYR A 711 -22.14 -24.07 -13.91
N GLY A 712 -21.34 -25.14 -13.81
CA GLY A 712 -20.72 -25.80 -14.97
C GLY A 712 -19.71 -24.91 -15.71
N THR A 713 -19.12 -23.94 -15.02
CA THR A 713 -18.16 -22.96 -15.53
C THR A 713 -16.90 -23.61 -16.10
N LEU A 714 -16.29 -24.57 -15.39
CA LEU A 714 -15.12 -25.30 -15.88
C LEU A 714 -15.51 -26.34 -16.93
N HIS A 715 -16.66 -27.00 -16.75
CA HIS A 715 -17.21 -27.94 -17.76
C HIS A 715 -17.38 -27.26 -19.13
N ASN A 716 -17.97 -26.06 -19.14
CA ASN A 716 -18.16 -25.24 -20.33
C ASN A 716 -16.92 -24.41 -20.72
N LYS A 717 -15.76 -24.62 -20.08
CA LYS A 717 -14.49 -23.90 -20.37
C LYS A 717 -14.63 -22.37 -20.31
N GLY A 718 -15.43 -21.86 -19.37
CA GLY A 718 -15.75 -20.45 -19.21
C GLY A 718 -16.70 -19.86 -20.25
N LYS A 719 -17.31 -20.67 -21.12
CA LYS A 719 -18.31 -20.22 -22.09
C LYS A 719 -19.72 -20.14 -21.48
N PRO A 720 -20.55 -19.19 -21.96
CA PRO A 720 -21.87 -18.95 -21.39
C PRO A 720 -22.82 -20.08 -21.76
N ASP A 721 -23.75 -20.36 -20.85
CA ASP A 721 -24.85 -21.32 -21.01
C ASP A 721 -26.13 -20.52 -21.28
N THR A 722 -26.36 -20.14 -22.53
CA THR A 722 -27.47 -19.24 -22.90
C THR A 722 -28.83 -19.88 -22.66
N GLU A 723 -28.97 -21.19 -22.86
CA GLU A 723 -30.21 -21.92 -22.61
C GLU A 723 -30.60 -21.87 -21.13
N LYS A 724 -29.66 -22.14 -20.21
CA LYS A 724 -29.92 -21.97 -18.77
C LYS A 724 -30.14 -20.52 -18.38
N ALA A 725 -29.42 -19.58 -18.98
CA ALA A 725 -29.62 -18.16 -18.72
C ALA A 725 -31.05 -17.69 -19.09
N GLU A 726 -31.56 -18.10 -20.25
CA GLU A 726 -32.93 -17.81 -20.71
C GLU A 726 -33.99 -18.52 -19.84
N ALA A 727 -33.74 -19.75 -19.42
CA ALA A 727 -34.60 -20.47 -18.48
C ALA A 727 -34.68 -19.77 -17.10
N GLU A 728 -33.54 -19.31 -16.57
CA GLU A 728 -33.47 -18.54 -15.32
C GLU A 728 -34.08 -17.13 -15.46
N LEU A 729 -33.97 -16.48 -16.62
CA LEU A 729 -34.69 -15.23 -16.91
C LEU A 729 -36.22 -15.41 -16.87
N LYS A 730 -36.71 -16.49 -17.49
CA LYS A 730 -38.13 -16.87 -17.43
C LYS A 730 -38.57 -17.17 -16.00
N ALA A 731 -37.76 -17.88 -15.22
CA ALA A 731 -38.01 -18.14 -13.79
C ALA A 731 -37.93 -16.87 -12.92
N CYS A 732 -37.15 -15.87 -13.33
CA CYS A 732 -37.11 -14.58 -12.65
C CYS A 732 -38.39 -13.74 -12.87
N GLY A 733 -39.14 -14.00 -13.94
CA GLY A 733 -40.25 -13.17 -14.41
C GLY A 733 -39.83 -12.10 -15.43
N GLU A 734 -38.58 -12.14 -15.90
CA GLU A 734 -38.00 -11.19 -16.87
C GLU A 734 -37.56 -11.93 -18.16
N PRO A 735 -38.47 -12.63 -18.88
CA PRO A 735 -38.11 -13.55 -19.97
C PRO A 735 -37.44 -12.88 -21.18
N ASN A 736 -37.51 -11.55 -21.30
CA ASN A 736 -36.85 -10.76 -22.34
C ASN A 736 -35.58 -10.05 -21.83
N GLY A 737 -35.11 -10.40 -20.62
CA GLY A 737 -34.05 -9.68 -19.92
C GLY A 737 -34.52 -8.39 -19.24
N PHE A 738 -33.61 -7.75 -18.52
CA PHE A 738 -33.85 -6.53 -17.73
C PHE A 738 -32.71 -5.51 -17.92
N ARG A 739 -32.89 -4.27 -17.44
CA ARG A 739 -31.82 -3.25 -17.41
C ARG A 739 -31.15 -3.17 -16.04
N THR A 740 -29.83 -3.04 -16.01
CA THR A 740 -29.06 -2.71 -14.79
C THR A 740 -27.75 -1.97 -15.10
N THR A 741 -26.94 -1.66 -14.10
CA THR A 741 -25.65 -0.96 -14.24
C THR A 741 -24.51 -1.80 -13.69
N ILE A 742 -23.43 -1.94 -14.45
CA ILE A 742 -22.15 -2.50 -14.01
C ILE A 742 -21.30 -1.34 -13.47
N ALA A 743 -21.05 -1.30 -12.17
CA ALA A 743 -20.09 -0.40 -11.56
C ALA A 743 -18.68 -1.03 -11.54
N VAL A 744 -17.67 -0.26 -11.95
CA VAL A 744 -16.27 -0.70 -12.03
C VAL A 744 -15.33 0.48 -11.77
N ARG A 745 -14.13 0.23 -11.24
CA ARG A 745 -13.15 1.28 -10.94
C ARG A 745 -12.45 1.78 -12.22
N ASN A 746 -12.44 3.08 -12.44
CA ASN A 746 -11.82 3.72 -13.61
C ASN A 746 -10.28 3.57 -13.64
N ASN A 747 -9.64 3.54 -12.46
CA ASN A 747 -8.19 3.40 -12.30
C ASN A 747 -7.70 1.94 -12.43
N ARG A 748 -8.52 1.06 -13.01
CA ARG A 748 -8.19 -0.36 -13.26
C ARG A 748 -8.61 -0.74 -14.70
N PRO A 749 -7.81 -0.39 -15.73
CA PRO A 749 -8.20 -0.59 -17.14
C PRO A 749 -8.58 -2.03 -17.50
N ALA A 750 -7.90 -3.03 -16.92
CA ALA A 750 -8.26 -4.44 -17.09
C ALA A 750 -9.64 -4.78 -16.47
N GLU A 751 -9.99 -4.24 -15.30
CA GLU A 751 -11.33 -4.40 -14.69
C GLU A 751 -12.40 -3.77 -15.60
N VAL A 752 -12.13 -2.60 -16.19
CA VAL A 752 -13.03 -1.94 -17.15
C VAL A 752 -13.23 -2.76 -18.42
N ALA A 753 -12.16 -3.33 -19.00
CA ALA A 753 -12.25 -4.20 -20.17
C ALA A 753 -13.07 -5.48 -19.87
N VAL A 754 -12.89 -6.07 -18.69
CA VAL A 754 -13.69 -7.20 -18.20
C VAL A 754 -15.17 -6.81 -18.04
N ALA A 755 -15.47 -5.63 -17.49
CA ALA A 755 -16.83 -5.11 -17.36
C ALA A 755 -17.53 -4.93 -18.73
N MET A 756 -16.81 -4.43 -19.75
CA MET A 756 -17.32 -4.34 -21.13
C MET A 756 -17.53 -5.72 -21.77
N SER A 757 -16.64 -6.68 -21.50
CA SER A 757 -16.79 -8.08 -21.96
C SER A 757 -18.02 -8.76 -21.33
N LEU A 758 -18.29 -8.48 -20.05
CA LEU A 758 -19.51 -8.91 -19.37
C LEU A 758 -20.76 -8.25 -19.98
N GLN A 759 -20.77 -6.93 -20.18
CA GLN A 759 -21.85 -6.20 -20.86
C GLN A 759 -22.20 -6.83 -22.22
N ALA A 760 -21.20 -7.12 -23.05
CA ALA A 760 -21.38 -7.73 -24.36
C ALA A 760 -21.93 -9.16 -24.29
N SER A 761 -21.61 -9.89 -23.22
CA SER A 761 -22.11 -11.26 -22.99
C SER A 761 -23.57 -11.25 -22.52
N LEU A 762 -23.90 -10.42 -21.52
CA LEU A 762 -25.24 -10.26 -20.94
C LEU A 762 -26.26 -9.78 -21.98
N ARG A 763 -25.85 -8.89 -22.91
CA ARG A 763 -26.71 -8.39 -23.99
C ARG A 763 -27.28 -9.51 -24.88
N LYS A 764 -26.59 -10.65 -25.01
CA LYS A 764 -27.03 -11.77 -25.86
C LYS A 764 -28.32 -12.43 -25.36
N VAL A 765 -28.60 -12.36 -24.06
CA VAL A 765 -29.82 -12.88 -23.42
C VAL A 765 -30.78 -11.75 -23.00
N GLY A 766 -30.68 -10.57 -23.64
CA GLY A 766 -31.56 -9.42 -23.37
C GLY A 766 -31.21 -8.58 -22.14
N ILE A 767 -30.30 -9.03 -21.27
CA ILE A 767 -29.86 -8.25 -20.09
C ILE A 767 -29.03 -7.05 -20.57
N THR A 768 -29.64 -5.86 -20.54
CA THR A 768 -29.02 -4.62 -21.02
C THR A 768 -28.31 -3.93 -19.87
N THR A 769 -27.01 -3.64 -20.03
CA THR A 769 -26.22 -2.98 -18.98
C THR A 769 -25.57 -1.69 -19.46
N GLU A 770 -25.44 -0.73 -18.54
CA GLU A 770 -24.56 0.44 -18.67
C GLU A 770 -23.31 0.24 -17.81
N VAL A 771 -22.12 0.63 -18.30
CA VAL A 771 -20.87 0.52 -17.52
C VAL A 771 -20.59 1.87 -16.86
N ALA A 772 -20.85 1.96 -15.56
CA ALA A 772 -20.51 3.11 -14.73
C ALA A 772 -19.07 2.97 -14.24
N GLN A 773 -18.15 3.72 -14.86
CA GLN A 773 -16.80 3.88 -14.35
C GLN A 773 -16.82 4.84 -13.15
N VAL A 774 -16.36 4.36 -12.00
CA VAL A 774 -16.34 5.07 -10.71
C VAL A 774 -14.89 5.34 -10.33
N ASP A 775 -14.62 6.48 -9.69
CA ASP A 775 -13.29 6.74 -9.11
C ASP A 775 -12.97 5.67 -8.04
N GLY A 776 -11.94 4.88 -8.30
CA GLY A 776 -11.51 3.81 -7.41
C GLY A 776 -11.03 4.29 -6.04
N SER A 777 -10.59 5.55 -5.91
CA SER A 777 -10.24 6.15 -4.61
C SER A 777 -11.47 6.31 -3.69
N ARG A 778 -12.66 6.45 -4.31
CA ARG A 778 -13.94 6.67 -3.62
C ARG A 778 -14.76 5.40 -3.43
N PHE A 779 -14.14 4.21 -3.56
CA PHE A 779 -14.83 2.92 -3.42
C PHE A 779 -15.74 2.89 -2.19
N SER A 780 -15.21 3.25 -1.01
CA SER A 780 -15.90 3.21 0.28
C SER A 780 -17.17 4.08 0.37
N GLU A 781 -17.28 5.12 -0.45
CA GLU A 781 -18.42 6.05 -0.49
C GLU A 781 -19.42 5.72 -1.61
N THR A 782 -19.03 4.82 -2.53
CA THR A 782 -19.71 4.59 -3.80
C THR A 782 -20.10 3.13 -3.99
N MET A 783 -19.16 2.28 -4.44
CA MET A 783 -19.34 0.85 -4.67
C MET A 783 -19.44 0.06 -3.36
N GLY A 784 -18.77 0.54 -2.30
CA GLY A 784 -18.81 0.02 -0.92
C GLY A 784 -19.73 0.82 0.01
N ALA A 785 -20.75 1.50 -0.52
CA ALA A 785 -21.77 2.18 0.28
C ALA A 785 -23.16 1.70 -0.14
N PRO A 786 -23.85 0.82 0.62
CA PRO A 786 -25.12 0.21 0.22
C PRO A 786 -26.19 1.21 -0.23
N ALA A 787 -26.28 2.36 0.45
CA ALA A 787 -27.20 3.43 0.08
C ALA A 787 -26.88 4.03 -1.32
N THR A 788 -25.60 4.18 -1.66
CA THR A 788 -25.17 4.67 -2.99
C THR A 788 -25.38 3.60 -4.06
N VAL A 789 -24.99 2.35 -3.80
CA VAL A 789 -25.22 1.19 -4.68
C VAL A 789 -26.69 1.09 -5.10
N LYS A 790 -27.58 1.09 -4.11
CA LYS A 790 -29.04 1.07 -4.33
C LYS A 790 -29.55 2.30 -5.08
N LYS A 791 -29.14 3.52 -4.68
CA LYS A 791 -29.57 4.78 -5.30
C LYS A 791 -29.11 4.92 -6.75
N LYS A 792 -27.94 4.36 -7.11
CA LYS A 792 -27.38 4.40 -8.46
C LYS A 792 -27.78 3.23 -9.35
N GLY A 793 -28.49 2.23 -8.80
CA GLY A 793 -28.87 1.03 -9.55
C GLY A 793 -27.68 0.16 -9.95
N TYR A 794 -26.60 0.17 -9.16
CA TYR A 794 -25.41 -0.65 -9.39
C TYR A 794 -25.70 -2.12 -9.08
N GLY A 795 -26.44 -2.80 -9.96
CA GLY A 795 -26.81 -4.19 -9.79
C GLY A 795 -25.67 -5.18 -10.03
N ILE A 796 -24.60 -4.76 -10.71
CA ILE A 796 -23.38 -5.54 -10.85
C ILE A 796 -22.23 -4.66 -10.37
N VAL A 797 -21.46 -5.10 -9.38
CA VAL A 797 -20.31 -4.33 -8.87
C VAL A 797 -19.06 -5.17 -9.02
N LEU A 798 -18.19 -4.80 -9.96
CA LEU A 798 -17.00 -5.56 -10.33
C LEU A 798 -15.76 -5.03 -9.60
N TYR A 799 -15.05 -5.91 -8.90
CA TYR A 799 -13.84 -5.61 -8.13
C TYR A 799 -13.02 -6.88 -7.87
N ARG A 800 -11.84 -6.72 -7.26
CA ARG A 800 -10.97 -7.82 -6.84
C ARG A 800 -10.76 -7.82 -5.33
N TRP A 801 -10.52 -9.00 -4.76
CA TRP A 801 -10.22 -9.21 -3.33
C TRP A 801 -9.10 -10.24 -3.18
N LEU A 802 -8.34 -10.15 -2.09
CA LEU A 802 -7.33 -11.11 -1.66
C LEU A 802 -7.36 -11.24 -0.14
N ALA A 803 -6.78 -12.31 0.38
CA ALA A 803 -6.59 -12.48 1.81
C ALA A 803 -5.29 -11.80 2.28
N ASP A 804 -5.37 -11.08 3.39
CA ASP A 804 -4.21 -10.53 4.10
C ASP A 804 -3.41 -11.64 4.82
N PHE A 805 -4.06 -12.77 5.14
CA PHE A 805 -3.40 -14.01 5.59
C PHE A 805 -4.19 -15.23 5.11
N PRO A 806 -3.53 -16.31 4.62
CA PRO A 806 -4.16 -17.33 3.76
C PRO A 806 -5.13 -18.27 4.51
N THR A 807 -6.33 -17.76 4.75
CA THR A 807 -7.39 -18.30 5.61
C THR A 807 -8.76 -17.90 5.09
N GLY A 808 -9.80 -18.68 5.43
CA GLY A 808 -11.17 -18.29 5.10
C GLY A 808 -11.67 -17.11 5.94
N GLN A 809 -11.13 -16.85 7.14
CA GLN A 809 -11.44 -15.64 7.90
C GLN A 809 -11.05 -14.40 7.10
N SER A 810 -9.77 -14.28 6.72
CA SER A 810 -9.28 -13.10 6.01
C SER A 810 -9.91 -12.93 4.62
N PHE A 811 -10.21 -14.04 3.92
CA PHE A 811 -10.81 -13.97 2.59
C PHE A 811 -12.33 -13.78 2.60
N LEU A 812 -13.09 -14.68 3.23
CA LEU A 812 -14.56 -14.73 3.09
C LEU A 812 -15.29 -13.83 4.09
N GLN A 813 -14.76 -13.63 5.31
CA GLN A 813 -15.50 -12.91 6.35
C GLN A 813 -15.88 -11.48 5.93
N PRO A 814 -14.98 -10.63 5.41
CA PRO A 814 -15.33 -9.27 4.99
C PRO A 814 -16.26 -9.22 3.78
N LEU A 815 -16.41 -10.34 3.06
CA LEU A 815 -17.27 -10.45 1.88
C LEU A 815 -18.67 -11.00 2.21
N ALA A 816 -18.86 -11.79 3.26
CA ALA A 816 -20.09 -12.59 3.42
C ALA A 816 -20.66 -12.70 4.85
N ASP A 817 -19.91 -12.30 5.88
CA ASP A 817 -20.43 -12.20 7.25
C ASP A 817 -21.40 -11.00 7.32
N SER A 818 -22.62 -11.21 7.82
CA SER A 818 -23.65 -10.17 7.89
C SER A 818 -23.23 -8.99 8.75
N ARG A 819 -22.38 -9.25 9.75
CA ARG A 819 -21.89 -8.29 10.75
C ARG A 819 -20.84 -7.34 10.16
N PHE A 820 -20.37 -7.61 8.94
CA PHE A 820 -19.46 -6.77 8.16
C PHE A 820 -20.20 -5.92 7.09
N ILE A 821 -21.54 -5.91 7.07
CA ILE A 821 -22.31 -4.95 6.27
C ILE A 821 -22.18 -3.56 6.91
N LEU A 822 -21.33 -2.72 6.32
CA LEU A 822 -21.09 -1.35 6.78
C LEU A 822 -21.90 -0.30 5.97
N PRO A 823 -22.21 0.88 6.54
CA PRO A 823 -22.85 1.96 5.79
C PRO A 823 -21.91 2.57 4.71
N THR A 824 -20.61 2.49 4.93
CA THR A 824 -19.51 2.93 4.05
C THR A 824 -18.31 2.01 4.24
N GLY A 825 -17.50 1.80 3.20
CA GLY A 825 -16.38 0.85 3.26
C GLY A 825 -16.79 -0.62 3.29
N ASN A 826 -18.02 -0.92 2.88
CA ASN A 826 -18.58 -2.26 2.85
C ASN A 826 -17.94 -3.10 1.73
N PHE A 827 -17.34 -4.24 2.09
CA PHE A 827 -16.85 -5.24 1.13
C PHE A 827 -17.83 -6.41 0.91
N ASN A 828 -18.81 -6.59 1.81
CA ASN A 828 -20.00 -7.43 1.61
C ASN A 828 -21.01 -6.68 0.70
N VAL A 829 -20.57 -6.35 -0.52
CA VAL A 829 -21.31 -5.52 -1.49
C VAL A 829 -22.57 -6.23 -1.99
N ALA A 830 -22.62 -7.57 -1.95
CA ALA A 830 -23.84 -8.30 -2.26
C ALA A 830 -24.94 -8.12 -1.18
N GLU A 831 -24.57 -7.57 -0.01
CA GLU A 831 -25.39 -7.47 1.20
C GLU A 831 -25.91 -8.87 1.60
N LEU A 832 -25.00 -9.84 1.70
CA LEU A 832 -25.27 -11.18 2.24
C LEU A 832 -25.52 -11.10 3.75
N ASP A 833 -26.67 -11.64 4.13
CA ASP A 833 -27.21 -11.72 5.47
C ASP A 833 -27.91 -13.09 5.50
N ASP A 834 -27.22 -14.07 6.09
CA ASP A 834 -27.59 -15.47 6.26
C ASP A 834 -27.00 -15.93 7.60
N PRO A 835 -27.81 -16.10 8.66
CA PRO A 835 -27.28 -16.42 9.99
C PRO A 835 -26.55 -17.77 10.03
N THR A 836 -26.80 -18.67 9.06
CA THR A 836 -26.05 -19.93 8.99
C THR A 836 -24.59 -19.71 8.56
N VAL A 837 -24.34 -18.69 7.73
CA VAL A 837 -22.98 -18.28 7.34
C VAL A 837 -22.27 -17.62 8.53
N ASP A 838 -22.99 -16.79 9.30
CA ASP A 838 -22.45 -16.16 10.51
C ASP A 838 -22.08 -17.18 11.60
N ASP A 839 -22.95 -18.17 11.84
CA ASP A 839 -22.69 -19.28 12.79
C ASP A 839 -21.52 -20.17 12.33
N LEU A 840 -21.39 -20.41 11.03
CA LEU A 840 -20.25 -21.13 10.46
C LEU A 840 -18.95 -20.32 10.60
N PHE A 841 -18.98 -18.99 10.44
CA PHE A 841 -17.81 -18.14 10.73
C PHE A 841 -17.42 -18.19 12.21
N ASP A 842 -18.38 -18.09 13.13
CA ASP A 842 -18.09 -18.18 14.57
C ASP A 842 -17.50 -19.55 14.97
N THR A 843 -17.90 -20.62 14.29
CA THR A 843 -17.34 -21.97 14.47
C THR A 843 -15.94 -22.09 13.86
N ALA A 844 -15.78 -21.73 12.59
CA ALA A 844 -14.52 -21.84 11.83
C ALA A 844 -13.40 -20.99 12.44
N ILE A 845 -13.73 -19.78 12.91
CA ILE A 845 -12.77 -18.88 13.55
C ILE A 845 -12.35 -19.41 14.92
N ALA A 846 -13.24 -20.04 15.69
CA ALA A 846 -12.90 -20.57 17.01
C ALA A 846 -12.04 -21.85 16.96
N GLU A 847 -12.20 -22.67 15.92
CA GLU A 847 -11.47 -23.93 15.73
C GLU A 847 -9.95 -23.69 15.54
N GLN A 848 -9.14 -24.55 16.18
CA GLN A 848 -7.67 -24.46 16.20
C GLN A 848 -7.00 -25.41 15.19
N ASP A 849 -7.75 -26.37 14.65
CA ASP A 849 -7.32 -27.26 13.56
C ASP A 849 -7.63 -26.61 12.19
N PRO A 850 -6.62 -26.19 11.41
CA PRO A 850 -6.83 -25.53 10.13
C PRO A 850 -7.56 -26.39 9.10
N ALA A 851 -7.50 -27.72 9.20
CA ALA A 851 -8.21 -28.61 8.28
C ALA A 851 -9.71 -28.63 8.55
N LYS A 852 -10.12 -28.56 9.82
CA LYS A 852 -11.53 -28.47 10.21
C LYS A 852 -12.11 -27.09 9.93
N ALA A 853 -11.41 -26.02 10.32
CA ALA A 853 -11.80 -24.66 9.94
C ALA A 853 -11.93 -24.53 8.41
N GLY A 854 -11.02 -25.15 7.65
CA GLY A 854 -11.11 -25.29 6.20
C GLY A 854 -12.39 -26.00 5.71
N SER A 855 -12.90 -27.00 6.43
CA SER A 855 -14.18 -27.68 6.09
C SER A 855 -15.38 -26.76 6.30
N ASP A 856 -15.34 -25.86 7.29
CA ASP A 856 -16.41 -24.88 7.50
C ASP A 856 -16.32 -23.74 6.47
N TYR A 857 -15.12 -23.27 6.15
CA TYR A 857 -14.88 -22.33 5.04
C TYR A 857 -15.32 -22.90 3.68
N ALA A 858 -15.17 -24.21 3.45
CA ALA A 858 -15.70 -24.89 2.27
C ALA A 858 -17.25 -24.85 2.23
N GLN A 859 -17.92 -25.09 3.36
CA GLN A 859 -19.39 -24.99 3.47
C GLN A 859 -19.89 -23.56 3.26
N ILE A 860 -19.20 -22.56 3.84
CA ILE A 860 -19.47 -21.13 3.62
C ILE A 860 -19.33 -20.80 2.13
N ASN A 861 -18.23 -21.19 1.48
CA ASN A 861 -18.01 -20.97 0.04
C ASN A 861 -19.13 -21.58 -0.82
N ARG A 862 -19.63 -22.78 -0.46
CA ARG A 862 -20.76 -23.42 -1.15
C ARG A 862 -22.05 -22.61 -0.98
N ARG A 863 -22.44 -22.24 0.25
CA ARG A 863 -23.63 -21.38 0.50
C ARG A 863 -23.57 -20.04 -0.26
N ILE A 864 -22.42 -19.36 -0.21
CA ILE A 864 -22.21 -18.09 -0.91
C ILE A 864 -22.37 -18.29 -2.42
N SER A 865 -21.74 -19.32 -2.99
CA SER A 865 -21.76 -19.57 -4.43
C SER A 865 -23.15 -19.98 -4.92
N ASP A 866 -23.81 -20.94 -4.24
CA ASP A 866 -25.16 -21.42 -4.57
C ASP A 866 -26.23 -20.31 -4.49
N SER A 867 -26.02 -19.30 -3.64
CA SER A 867 -26.92 -18.12 -3.52
C SER A 867 -26.92 -17.22 -4.77
N ALA A 868 -25.98 -17.44 -5.71
CA ALA A 868 -25.69 -16.56 -6.84
C ALA A 868 -25.40 -15.10 -6.46
N ALA A 869 -25.02 -14.80 -5.21
CA ALA A 869 -24.73 -13.43 -4.77
C ALA A 869 -23.47 -12.82 -5.43
N TYR A 870 -22.59 -13.67 -5.95
CA TYR A 870 -21.37 -13.29 -6.65
C TYR A 870 -21.20 -14.05 -7.95
N LEU A 871 -20.55 -13.40 -8.91
CA LEU A 871 -20.04 -13.95 -10.16
C LEU A 871 -18.51 -14.05 -10.03
N PRO A 872 -17.93 -15.23 -9.68
CA PRO A 872 -16.50 -15.46 -9.76
C PRO A 872 -16.04 -15.41 -11.23
N ILE A 873 -14.90 -14.77 -11.50
CA ILE A 873 -14.37 -14.62 -12.86
C ILE A 873 -12.99 -15.29 -12.99
N LEU A 874 -11.99 -14.81 -12.26
CA LEU A 874 -10.60 -15.31 -12.32
C LEU A 874 -9.96 -15.47 -10.94
N PHE A 875 -9.29 -16.60 -10.71
CA PHE A 875 -8.21 -16.69 -9.73
C PHE A 875 -6.94 -16.14 -10.39
N GLN A 876 -6.49 -14.97 -9.94
CA GLN A 876 -5.50 -14.19 -10.67
C GLN A 876 -4.06 -14.71 -10.48
N LYS A 877 -3.23 -14.43 -11.49
CA LYS A 877 -1.78 -14.64 -11.54
C LYS A 877 -1.08 -13.32 -11.84
N SER A 878 0.16 -13.19 -11.37
CA SER A 878 1.03 -12.06 -11.72
C SER A 878 2.18 -12.58 -12.57
N VAL A 879 2.42 -12.00 -13.75
CA VAL A 879 3.58 -12.38 -14.58
C VAL A 879 4.78 -11.55 -14.15
N ILE A 880 5.66 -12.16 -13.38
CA ILE A 880 6.86 -11.56 -12.80
C ILE A 880 8.11 -12.00 -13.57
N TRP A 881 9.20 -11.27 -13.39
CA TRP A 881 10.47 -11.51 -14.06
C TRP A 881 11.63 -11.49 -13.06
N ARG A 882 12.68 -12.29 -13.30
CA ARG A 882 13.85 -12.41 -12.42
C ARG A 882 15.18 -12.13 -13.14
N GLY A 883 16.02 -11.33 -12.50
CA GLY A 883 17.40 -11.06 -12.91
C GLY A 883 18.23 -12.34 -13.06
N SER A 884 19.17 -12.33 -14.01
CA SER A 884 20.02 -13.50 -14.32
C SER A 884 20.93 -13.91 -13.18
N ARG A 885 21.43 -12.94 -12.40
CA ARG A 885 22.33 -13.17 -11.25
C ARG A 885 21.61 -13.49 -9.94
N LEU A 886 20.27 -13.52 -9.91
CA LEU A 886 19.55 -13.90 -8.70
C LEU A 886 19.77 -15.38 -8.37
N THR A 887 19.91 -15.66 -7.07
CA THR A 887 20.08 -17.00 -6.50
C THR A 887 19.02 -17.27 -5.43
N ASN A 888 18.69 -18.55 -5.22
CA ASN A 888 17.61 -19.03 -4.37
C ASN A 888 16.22 -18.47 -4.73
N VAL A 889 15.93 -18.30 -6.01
CA VAL A 889 14.65 -17.72 -6.44
C VAL A 889 13.57 -18.78 -6.43
N TYR A 890 12.53 -18.54 -5.63
CA TYR A 890 11.29 -19.32 -5.62
C TYR A 890 10.12 -18.42 -5.20
N THR A 891 8.93 -18.68 -5.73
CA THR A 891 7.68 -18.01 -5.32
C THR A 891 7.15 -18.62 -4.03
N SER A 892 6.50 -17.84 -3.17
CA SER A 892 5.93 -18.34 -1.92
C SER A 892 4.52 -17.77 -1.70
N GLU A 893 3.55 -18.64 -1.43
CA GLU A 893 2.12 -18.28 -1.42
C GLU A 893 1.72 -17.20 -0.40
N PRO A 894 2.24 -17.17 0.84
CA PRO A 894 1.90 -16.12 1.82
C PRO A 894 2.26 -14.69 1.41
N TRP A 895 3.13 -14.52 0.41
CA TRP A 895 3.62 -13.22 -0.06
C TRP A 895 3.00 -12.84 -1.42
N GLU A 896 1.72 -13.20 -1.63
CA GLU A 896 0.98 -13.06 -2.90
C GLU A 896 1.70 -13.74 -4.08
N GLY A 897 2.34 -14.88 -3.85
CA GLY A 897 3.12 -15.59 -4.87
C GLY A 897 4.37 -14.85 -5.33
N ARG A 898 4.75 -13.71 -4.74
CA ARG A 898 6.05 -13.05 -5.01
C ARG A 898 7.20 -13.96 -4.57
N TYR A 899 8.42 -13.61 -5.00
CA TYR A 899 9.62 -14.30 -4.54
C TYR A 899 9.85 -14.11 -3.03
N ASP A 900 10.37 -15.12 -2.34
CA ASP A 900 10.74 -15.01 -0.92
C ASP A 900 12.01 -14.16 -0.76
N TYR A 901 11.86 -12.87 -0.49
CA TYR A 901 12.97 -11.90 -0.56
C TYR A 901 14.11 -12.25 0.39
N VAL A 902 13.83 -12.67 1.63
CA VAL A 902 14.86 -13.00 2.64
C VAL A 902 15.68 -14.25 2.36
N SER A 903 15.33 -15.02 1.31
CA SER A 903 16.14 -16.13 0.80
C SER A 903 17.08 -15.72 -0.34
N LEU A 904 16.79 -14.62 -1.03
CA LEU A 904 17.54 -14.18 -2.21
C LEU A 904 19.00 -13.89 -1.90
N GLY A 905 19.87 -14.30 -2.83
CA GLY A 905 21.26 -13.83 -2.92
C GLY A 905 21.58 -13.43 -4.36
N VAL A 906 22.80 -12.96 -4.60
CA VAL A 906 23.29 -12.63 -5.95
C VAL A 906 24.56 -13.41 -6.28
N SER A 907 24.72 -13.81 -7.54
CA SER A 907 26.03 -14.20 -8.08
C SER A 907 26.87 -12.95 -8.35
N GLU A 908 28.16 -13.17 -8.61
CA GLU A 908 28.97 -12.22 -9.37
C GLU A 908 28.45 -12.10 -10.81
#